data_AF-A0A9C9KQZ6-F1
#
_entry.id   AF-A0A9C9KQZ6-F1
#
_cell.length_a   1.000
_cell.length_b   1.000
_cell.length_c   1.000
_cell.angle_alpha   90.00
_cell.angle_beta   90.00
_cell.angle_gamma   90.00
#
_symmetry.space_group_name_H-M   'P 1'
#
loop_
_entity.id
_entity.type
_entity.pdbx_description
1 polymer ?
#
loop_
_entity_poly.entity_id
_entity_poly.type
_entity_poly.pdbx_seq_one_letter_code
_entity_poly.pdbx_strand_id
1 'polypeptide(L)'
;PASQSDAVRANAYSALREVHSAMQSLTGRAAEDFEFHYAPDKRLAYWSGDKQPEDRPFQSIVMIDGYASGGRPLSGGIPAYEKMAADCAYQLLFTPLGVKHNSIADNEVRDAVAMAGENRTAAYTGMGMSALIYPMAEVEDYLAMRFAELSLSDQWLLLDKMYLQARIEYQGRKQAGDSNAQEPDRGDLYVRSLDDFARDSAPLLYRQIRDELYVRTEDSKGYEIVAVAHEQYLDTLSEKLMDAFWENTDIAGLANRQSGNMRNDDWEDEELSNVVRTKELRLGRLQDSLKTHLSREPGDHFRTLWVGAEMLGTNEHKDWHLQKYLYSGSAHPVKARYFLYSLQALTEDRLEAANNKLAANQKRLENLQRIFDDPATKNDVEQPVYIARKTEDAHWFKRLVGKDIKGFKQRYMRYHQDYHHALKEYGTLKARVTIYESLLIEVRKLTRVLEQLFDSLNRFSDDLQRDISENEQRHALNRSAGDTSIYVLADADSKQALWEVIEHKIGGAATNTEANLSLLRSTYESYKDRAETQISRFSPEPESFDGAELYRKEVVDGFCLKYLRNNLSADYSFHIAEAIKRGAVLNNESVQQYLRRLGNTAMAQSKPFLDTETSDQNDVCLWAITPTVVADLGGREEVRNSLIKGISSASLVIEKAFDDDRIICFQFRLNLSVENLTRFQPGGEYEAAYSEIHDQLAREEDDVNRQTPPSVFTHHVHKDWHRPGILASCSCEADEQLLENALSAWVTGWAIAEFEERSVNRKKHIYFNNVLLVEDNTPETLIKSLVSSVLLREQVQSKAGSPESADEWKSRIDRLADAELLFRILQVRLYSSKQDYVKTAIRQWFIALHEAVNGYRPTSSDRDNYDYFKNRVSAVLKELKTSKQFNNLTQNDQAGFCQPVEDELKVYLKVWGTTVVDNERRGAR
;
A
#
# COMPACT_ATOMS: atom_id res chain seq x y z
N PRO A 1 -3.82 8.48 20.61
CA PRO A 1 -4.81 8.41 21.72
C PRO A 1 -4.97 9.78 22.37
N ALA A 2 -6.17 10.17 22.83
CA ALA A 2 -6.38 11.49 23.45
C ALA A 2 -5.45 11.73 24.67
N SER A 3 -5.14 10.67 25.41
CA SER A 3 -4.22 10.67 26.56
C SER A 3 -2.74 10.95 26.22
N GLN A 4 -2.38 11.01 24.94
CA GLN A 4 -1.03 11.32 24.47
C GLN A 4 -0.95 12.69 23.76
N SER A 5 -2.08 13.42 23.67
CA SER A 5 -2.14 14.69 22.94
C SER A 5 -1.17 15.73 23.50
N ASP A 6 -1.13 15.88 24.82
CA ASP A 6 -0.29 16.89 25.47
C ASP A 6 1.19 16.50 25.45
N ALA A 7 1.48 15.20 25.49
CA ALA A 7 2.83 14.68 25.26
C ALA A 7 3.34 15.02 23.85
N VAL A 8 2.53 14.81 22.81
CA VAL A 8 2.90 15.14 21.42
C VAL A 8 3.09 16.64 21.25
N ARG A 9 2.20 17.46 21.82
CA ARG A 9 2.31 18.92 21.82
C ARG A 9 3.57 19.40 22.53
N ALA A 10 3.86 18.89 23.72
CA ALA A 10 5.06 19.23 24.46
C ALA A 10 6.33 18.81 23.70
N ASN A 11 6.36 17.62 23.08
CA ASN A 11 7.47 17.20 22.22
C ASN A 11 7.66 18.15 21.02
N ALA A 12 6.58 18.55 20.35
CA ALA A 12 6.65 19.47 19.21
C ALA A 12 7.17 20.86 19.63
N TYR A 13 6.74 21.37 20.78
CA TYR A 13 7.24 22.62 21.36
C TYR A 13 8.73 22.53 21.69
N SER A 14 9.17 21.44 22.35
CA SER A 14 10.57 21.18 22.67
C SER A 14 11.44 21.15 21.41
N ALA A 15 11.02 20.40 20.38
CA ALA A 15 11.74 20.30 19.12
C ALA A 15 11.83 21.67 18.41
N LEU A 16 10.77 22.47 18.44
CA LEU A 16 10.81 23.83 17.90
C LEU A 16 11.79 24.71 18.68
N ARG A 17 11.87 24.60 20.01
CA ARG A 17 12.86 25.33 20.82
C ARG A 17 14.29 24.94 20.51
N GLU A 18 14.57 23.66 20.25
CA GLU A 18 15.89 23.20 19.82
C GLU A 18 16.29 23.83 18.49
N VAL A 19 15.41 23.75 17.48
CA VAL A 19 15.64 24.35 16.16
C VAL A 19 15.74 25.88 16.27
N HIS A 20 14.91 26.51 17.09
CA HIS A 20 14.94 27.95 17.31
C HIS A 20 16.24 28.40 17.96
N SER A 21 16.70 27.69 18.99
CA SER A 21 17.97 27.96 19.68
C SER A 21 19.16 27.81 18.73
N ALA A 22 19.14 26.78 17.88
CA ALA A 22 20.12 26.60 16.81
C ALA A 22 20.14 27.77 15.82
N MET A 23 18.97 28.35 15.50
CA MET A 23 18.87 29.53 14.64
C MET A 23 19.27 30.84 15.34
N GLN A 24 19.04 30.95 16.67
CA GLN A 24 19.43 32.12 17.48
C GLN A 24 20.91 32.14 17.90
N SER A 25 21.61 31.01 17.93
CA SER A 25 23.05 30.97 18.25
C SER A 25 23.89 31.86 17.30
N LEU A 26 23.37 32.09 16.09
CA LEU A 26 23.92 32.96 15.05
C LEU A 26 23.74 34.46 15.32
N THR A 27 22.76 34.85 16.15
CA THR A 27 22.49 36.23 16.54
C THR A 27 23.17 36.61 17.86
N GLY A 28 23.97 35.69 18.43
CA GLY A 28 24.75 35.91 19.65
C GLY A 28 23.97 35.78 20.96
N ARG A 29 22.75 35.20 20.93
CA ARG A 29 21.89 35.10 22.14
C ARG A 29 21.95 33.77 22.93
N ALA A 30 22.39 32.62 22.41
CA ALA A 30 22.47 31.39 23.22
C ALA A 30 23.50 30.31 22.77
N ALA A 31 24.07 29.66 23.80
CA ALA A 31 24.95 28.48 23.90
C ALA A 31 26.26 28.43 23.08
N GLU A 32 27.38 28.44 23.80
CA GLU A 32 28.67 27.97 23.28
C GLU A 32 28.57 26.45 23.01
N ASP A 33 28.83 26.07 21.75
CA ASP A 33 29.02 24.71 21.22
C ASP A 33 27.77 23.89 20.86
N PHE A 34 27.10 24.24 19.76
CA PHE A 34 26.27 23.29 19.00
C PHE A 34 27.11 22.58 17.92
N GLU A 35 27.24 21.25 18.03
CA GLU A 35 27.87 20.40 17.00
C GLU A 35 26.76 19.65 16.23
N PHE A 36 26.61 19.93 14.94
CA PHE A 36 25.62 19.26 14.10
C PHE A 36 26.19 17.96 13.54
N HIS A 37 25.48 16.85 13.74
CA HIS A 37 25.87 15.53 13.19
C HIS A 37 26.05 15.51 11.66
N TYR A 38 25.35 16.36 10.92
CA TYR A 38 25.45 16.45 9.46
C TYR A 38 26.63 17.31 8.99
N ALA A 39 27.30 18.03 9.89
CA ALA A 39 28.43 18.91 9.60
C ALA A 39 29.44 18.95 10.78
N PRO A 40 30.02 17.80 11.17
CA PRO A 40 30.83 17.65 12.39
C PRO A 40 32.08 18.55 12.44
N ASP A 41 32.60 18.94 11.27
CA ASP A 41 33.79 19.80 11.17
C ASP A 41 33.49 21.29 10.95
N LYS A 42 32.20 21.68 10.83
CA LYS A 42 31.80 23.08 10.62
C LYS A 42 31.35 23.70 11.95
N ARG A 43 32.20 24.50 12.56
CA ARG A 43 31.77 25.46 13.59
C ARG A 43 31.04 26.60 12.91
N LEU A 44 29.74 26.77 13.20
CA LEU A 44 29.01 27.97 12.77
C LEU A 44 29.71 29.18 13.40
N ALA A 45 30.22 30.10 12.55
CA ALA A 45 30.89 31.29 13.04
C ALA A 45 29.87 32.18 13.77
N TYR A 46 30.17 32.58 15.00
CA TYR A 46 29.35 33.53 15.76
C TYR A 46 29.46 34.95 15.19
N TRP A 47 28.49 35.79 15.54
CA TRP A 47 28.64 37.24 15.48
C TRP A 47 29.82 37.67 16.37
N SER A 48 30.92 38.13 15.76
CA SER A 48 32.10 38.66 16.45
C SER A 48 32.42 40.04 15.86
N GLY A 49 31.91 41.11 16.49
CA GLY A 49 32.13 42.49 16.01
C GLY A 49 31.59 42.75 14.60
N ASP A 50 32.26 43.63 13.83
CA ASP A 50 31.84 44.16 12.52
C ASP A 50 31.73 43.14 11.35
N LYS A 51 31.75 41.82 11.61
CA LYS A 51 31.63 40.79 10.58
C LYS A 51 30.35 39.97 10.76
N GLN A 52 29.49 40.00 9.74
CA GLN A 52 28.34 39.10 9.64
C GLN A 52 28.82 37.64 9.59
N PRO A 53 28.13 36.70 10.27
CA PRO A 53 28.38 35.27 10.13
C PRO A 53 27.99 34.84 8.71
N GLU A 54 28.93 34.22 7.99
CA GLU A 54 28.79 33.84 6.58
C GLU A 54 27.85 32.64 6.38
N ASP A 55 27.62 31.81 7.42
CA ASP A 55 26.87 30.55 7.30
C ASP A 55 25.79 30.40 8.40
N ARG A 56 24.51 30.29 7.99
CA ARG A 56 23.39 29.84 8.84
C ARG A 56 23.19 28.32 8.68
N PRO A 57 22.76 27.56 9.72
CA PRO A 57 22.52 26.12 9.61
C PRO A 57 21.38 25.81 8.64
N PHE A 58 20.34 26.67 8.62
CA PHE A 58 19.24 26.61 7.67
C PHE A 58 18.99 28.00 7.07
N GLN A 59 18.69 28.07 5.77
CA GLN A 59 18.28 29.31 5.10
C GLN A 59 16.79 29.60 5.31
N SER A 60 15.98 28.55 5.35
CA SER A 60 14.55 28.57 5.68
C SER A 60 14.13 27.24 6.31
N ILE A 61 13.06 27.26 7.10
CA ILE A 61 12.49 26.11 7.78
C ILE A 61 11.01 26.04 7.40
N VAL A 62 10.61 24.99 6.70
CA VAL A 62 9.21 24.76 6.36
C VAL A 62 8.53 24.00 7.50
N MET A 63 7.43 24.56 8.00
CA MET A 63 6.62 23.94 9.05
C MET A 63 5.28 23.49 8.49
N ILE A 64 4.87 22.29 8.90
CA ILE A 64 3.59 21.66 8.57
C ILE A 64 2.99 21.17 9.89
N ASP A 65 1.96 21.88 10.37
CA ASP A 65 1.13 21.53 11.53
C ASP A 65 0.00 20.57 11.10
N GLY A 66 -0.68 19.97 12.08
CA GLY A 66 -1.82 19.07 11.86
C GLY A 66 -3.09 19.75 11.36
N TYR A 67 -3.07 21.07 11.13
CA TYR A 67 -4.21 21.83 10.63
C TYR A 67 -3.74 22.88 9.63
N ALA A 68 -4.46 23.01 8.51
CA ALA A 68 -4.36 24.20 7.67
C ALA A 68 -4.78 25.45 8.47
N SER A 69 -4.36 26.65 8.06
CA SER A 69 -4.84 27.93 8.64
C SER A 69 -6.37 28.12 8.55
N GLY A 70 -7.10 27.19 7.91
CA GLY A 70 -8.56 27.07 7.89
C GLY A 70 -9.17 26.01 8.84
N GLY A 71 -8.39 25.39 9.71
CA GLY A 71 -8.85 24.55 10.82
C GLY A 71 -9.26 23.12 10.48
N ARG A 72 -8.86 22.58 9.31
CA ARG A 72 -9.16 21.18 8.93
C ARG A 72 -7.90 20.32 8.88
N PRO A 73 -7.90 19.14 9.53
CA PRO A 73 -6.83 18.15 9.37
C PRO A 73 -7.00 17.35 8.08
N LEU A 74 -5.91 16.77 7.58
CA LEU A 74 -5.94 15.76 6.52
C LEU A 74 -6.52 14.44 7.06
N SER A 75 -7.32 13.75 6.24
CA SER A 75 -8.09 12.55 6.62
C SER A 75 -7.28 11.25 6.56
N GLY A 76 -6.08 11.29 5.98
CA GLY A 76 -5.19 10.13 5.82
C GLY A 76 -4.18 9.90 6.94
N GLY A 77 -4.24 10.68 8.04
CA GLY A 77 -3.24 10.63 9.11
C GLY A 77 -1.85 11.08 8.64
N ILE A 78 -0.79 10.64 9.33
CA ILE A 78 0.61 11.04 9.06
C ILE A 78 1.03 10.85 7.58
N PRO A 79 0.72 9.73 6.90
CA PRO A 79 1.12 9.54 5.50
C PRO A 79 0.60 10.63 4.54
N ALA A 80 -0.56 11.24 4.83
CA ALA A 80 -1.08 12.33 4.02
C ALA A 80 -0.25 13.62 4.17
N TYR A 81 0.24 13.90 5.39
CA TYR A 81 1.15 15.04 5.63
C TYR A 81 2.53 14.78 5.03
N GLU A 82 3.05 13.55 5.10
CA GLU A 82 4.32 13.17 4.46
C GLU A 82 4.25 13.33 2.94
N LYS A 83 3.16 12.86 2.31
CA LYS A 83 2.90 13.06 0.88
C LYS A 83 2.84 14.55 0.54
N MET A 84 2.07 15.35 1.28
CA MET A 84 1.99 16.79 1.05
C MET A 84 3.35 17.47 1.19
N ALA A 85 4.14 17.11 2.22
CA ALA A 85 5.48 17.65 2.41
C ALA A 85 6.40 17.29 1.23
N ALA A 86 6.35 16.04 0.76
CA ALA A 86 7.10 15.57 -0.40
C ALA A 86 6.68 16.28 -1.68
N ASP A 87 5.36 16.48 -1.90
CA ASP A 87 4.82 17.18 -3.06
C ASP A 87 5.27 18.65 -3.05
N CYS A 88 5.15 19.36 -1.93
CA CYS A 88 5.65 20.73 -1.78
C CYS A 88 7.16 20.82 -2.05
N ALA A 89 7.95 19.91 -1.48
CA ALA A 89 9.40 19.86 -1.71
C ALA A 89 9.73 19.60 -3.18
N TYR A 90 9.01 18.68 -3.82
CA TYR A 90 9.16 18.39 -5.25
C TYR A 90 8.89 19.64 -6.10
N GLN A 91 7.80 20.37 -5.81
CA GLN A 91 7.48 21.61 -6.52
C GLN A 91 8.59 22.66 -6.38
N LEU A 92 9.17 22.81 -5.19
CA LEU A 92 10.23 23.79 -4.95
C LEU A 92 11.58 23.39 -5.54
N LEU A 93 11.90 22.10 -5.57
CA LEU A 93 13.22 21.63 -6.02
C LEU A 93 13.28 21.39 -7.53
N PHE A 94 12.21 20.88 -8.12
CA PHE A 94 12.25 20.33 -9.49
C PHE A 94 11.37 21.07 -10.48
N THR A 95 10.60 22.08 -10.05
CA THR A 95 9.71 22.82 -10.94
C THR A 95 9.97 24.32 -10.94
N PRO A 96 9.50 25.06 -11.97
CA PRO A 96 9.61 26.52 -12.01
C PRO A 96 8.96 27.26 -10.83
N LEU A 97 8.10 26.60 -10.04
CA LEU A 97 7.56 27.17 -8.80
C LEU A 97 8.66 27.52 -7.81
N GLY A 98 9.73 26.73 -7.71
CA GLY A 98 10.89 27.02 -6.85
C GLY A 98 11.61 28.32 -7.21
N VAL A 99 11.83 28.55 -8.51
CA VAL A 99 12.45 29.81 -8.99
C VAL A 99 11.56 31.00 -8.66
N LYS A 100 10.23 30.85 -8.84
CA LYS A 100 9.28 31.91 -8.52
C LYS A 100 9.21 32.18 -7.02
N HIS A 101 9.18 31.13 -6.21
CA HIS A 101 9.23 31.18 -4.76
C HIS A 101 10.49 31.92 -4.29
N ASN A 102 11.67 31.53 -4.76
CA ASN A 102 12.93 32.17 -4.37
C ASN A 102 12.98 33.64 -4.78
N SER A 103 12.49 33.99 -5.97
CA SER A 103 12.38 35.39 -6.39
C SER A 103 11.45 36.21 -5.49
N ILE A 104 10.39 35.61 -4.94
CA ILE A 104 9.49 36.29 -3.99
C ILE A 104 10.18 36.42 -2.64
N ALA A 105 10.82 35.34 -2.16
CA ALA A 105 11.60 35.35 -0.92
C ALA A 105 12.71 36.41 -0.92
N ASP A 106 13.44 36.55 -2.03
CA ASP A 106 14.50 37.55 -2.20
C ASP A 106 13.98 38.99 -2.07
N ASN A 107 12.76 39.26 -2.55
CA ASN A 107 12.15 40.59 -2.46
C ASN A 107 11.71 40.94 -1.04
N GLU A 108 11.41 39.93 -0.21
CA GLU A 108 11.00 40.11 1.19
C GLU A 108 12.19 40.14 2.18
N VAL A 109 13.43 39.99 1.70
CA VAL A 109 14.66 40.07 2.52
C VAL A 109 14.74 41.36 3.34
N ARG A 110 14.13 42.46 2.88
CA ARG A 110 14.10 43.73 3.63
C ARG A 110 13.40 43.57 4.98
N ASP A 111 12.33 42.79 5.05
CA ASP A 111 11.56 42.59 6.27
C ASP A 111 12.29 41.62 7.21
N ALA A 112 13.00 40.62 6.66
CA ALA A 112 13.90 39.75 7.41
C ALA A 112 15.12 40.49 7.99
N VAL A 113 15.68 41.47 7.26
CA VAL A 113 16.79 42.33 7.72
C VAL A 113 16.32 43.28 8.82
N ALA A 114 15.11 43.84 8.72
CA ALA A 114 14.52 44.66 9.77
C ALA A 114 14.35 43.86 11.07
N MET A 115 13.81 42.65 11.00
CA MET A 115 13.65 41.75 12.15
C MET A 115 15.00 41.30 12.75
N ALA A 116 16.02 41.06 11.91
CA ALA A 116 17.37 40.75 12.39
C ALA A 116 17.98 41.92 13.20
N GLY A 117 17.67 43.17 12.84
CA GLY A 117 18.06 44.36 13.62
C GLY A 117 17.41 44.44 15.00
N GLU A 118 16.30 43.73 15.23
CA GLU A 118 15.59 43.60 16.50
C GLU A 118 15.94 42.30 17.26
N ASN A 119 17.01 41.58 16.85
CA ASN A 119 17.40 40.27 17.37
C ASN A 119 16.37 39.14 17.15
N ARG A 120 15.49 39.27 16.14
CA ARG A 120 14.50 38.24 15.77
C ARG A 120 14.97 37.46 14.54
N THR A 121 14.62 36.16 14.48
CA THR A 121 14.90 35.29 13.33
C THR A 121 13.64 35.06 12.50
N ALA A 122 13.64 35.58 11.27
CA ALA A 122 12.60 35.36 10.27
C ALA A 122 13.04 34.23 9.32
N ALA A 123 12.75 32.99 9.68
CA ALA A 123 13.23 31.81 8.96
C ALA A 123 12.14 30.75 8.73
N TYR A 124 10.97 30.90 9.35
CA TYR A 124 9.91 29.90 9.27
C TYR A 124 9.00 30.18 8.08
N THR A 125 8.45 29.11 7.51
CA THR A 125 7.56 29.20 6.35
C THR A 125 6.44 28.18 6.48
N GLY A 126 5.20 28.64 6.29
CA GLY A 126 4.05 27.75 6.15
C GLY A 126 3.82 27.43 4.68
N MET A 127 3.45 26.19 4.35
CA MET A 127 3.16 25.78 2.97
C MET A 127 1.93 24.87 2.90
N GLY A 128 1.26 24.90 1.76
CA GLY A 128 0.18 24.00 1.41
C GLY A 128 0.05 23.89 -0.11
N MET A 129 -0.40 22.73 -0.57
CA MET A 129 -0.59 22.47 -1.99
C MET A 129 -1.94 21.81 -2.20
N SER A 130 -2.57 22.15 -3.32
CA SER A 130 -3.67 21.40 -3.88
C SER A 130 -3.52 21.31 -5.38
N ALA A 131 -4.13 20.31 -6.01
CA ALA A 131 -4.12 20.20 -7.47
C ALA A 131 -5.48 19.78 -7.99
N LEU A 132 -5.88 20.34 -9.13
CA LEU A 132 -6.94 19.78 -9.96
C LEU A 132 -6.31 18.70 -10.84
N ILE A 133 -6.78 17.47 -10.79
CA ILE A 133 -6.16 16.32 -11.48
C ILE A 133 -7.22 15.56 -12.28
N TYR A 134 -6.89 15.17 -13.51
CA TYR A 134 -7.65 14.15 -14.24
C TYR A 134 -6.94 12.80 -14.06
N PRO A 135 -7.48 11.87 -13.26
CA PRO A 135 -6.83 10.61 -12.95
C PRO A 135 -7.01 9.61 -14.11
N MET A 136 -6.29 9.82 -15.21
CA MET A 136 -6.48 9.07 -16.46
C MET A 136 -6.29 7.56 -16.28
N ALA A 137 -5.26 7.15 -15.52
CA ALA A 137 -4.98 5.73 -15.30
C ALA A 137 -6.12 5.04 -14.53
N GLU A 138 -6.64 5.67 -13.47
CA GLU A 138 -7.73 5.10 -12.67
C GLU A 138 -9.07 5.09 -13.41
N VAL A 139 -9.32 6.09 -14.28
CA VAL A 139 -10.47 6.09 -15.20
C VAL A 139 -10.33 4.99 -16.24
N GLU A 140 -9.13 4.79 -16.79
CA GLU A 140 -8.85 3.72 -17.75
C GLU A 140 -9.07 2.33 -17.14
N ASP A 141 -8.55 2.09 -15.92
CA ASP A 141 -8.77 0.85 -15.18
C ASP A 141 -10.27 0.60 -14.95
N TYR A 142 -11.01 1.64 -14.55
CA TYR A 142 -12.46 1.55 -14.40
C TYR A 142 -13.16 1.16 -15.71
N LEU A 143 -12.83 1.81 -16.83
CA LEU A 143 -13.42 1.49 -18.13
C LEU A 143 -13.08 0.07 -18.58
N ALA A 144 -11.86 -0.40 -18.31
CA ALA A 144 -11.44 -1.76 -18.63
C ALA A 144 -12.21 -2.79 -17.79
N MET A 145 -12.43 -2.54 -16.51
CA MET A 145 -13.24 -3.39 -15.64
C MET A 145 -14.71 -3.45 -16.08
N ARG A 146 -15.32 -2.30 -16.43
CA ARG A 146 -16.68 -2.25 -16.99
C ARG A 146 -16.79 -2.99 -18.32
N PHE A 147 -15.78 -2.86 -19.19
CA PHE A 147 -15.76 -3.61 -20.43
C PHE A 147 -15.60 -5.11 -20.20
N ALA A 148 -14.79 -5.51 -19.23
CA ALA A 148 -14.67 -6.91 -18.85
C ALA A 148 -15.94 -7.48 -18.23
N GLU A 149 -16.69 -6.69 -17.44
CA GLU A 149 -18.01 -7.05 -16.91
C GLU A 149 -19.03 -7.24 -18.05
N LEU A 150 -19.09 -6.30 -18.99
CA LEU A 150 -19.94 -6.42 -20.19
C LEU A 150 -19.57 -7.66 -21.03
N SER A 151 -18.27 -7.96 -21.15
CA SER A 151 -17.75 -9.12 -21.87
C SER A 151 -18.04 -10.44 -21.16
N LEU A 152 -17.98 -10.44 -19.82
CA LEU A 152 -18.42 -11.54 -18.95
C LEU A 152 -19.96 -11.50 -18.84
N SER A 153 -20.65 -11.50 -19.98
CA SER A 153 -22.11 -11.44 -20.03
C SER A 153 -22.75 -12.52 -19.15
N ASP A 154 -23.95 -12.25 -18.64
CA ASP A 154 -24.74 -13.25 -17.90
C ASP A 154 -24.88 -14.59 -18.66
N GLN A 155 -24.77 -14.57 -19.99
CA GLN A 155 -24.83 -15.75 -20.85
C GLN A 155 -23.66 -16.73 -20.63
N TRP A 156 -22.50 -16.27 -20.13
CA TRP A 156 -21.41 -17.18 -19.79
C TRP A 156 -21.75 -18.05 -18.58
N LEU A 157 -22.38 -17.43 -17.57
CA LEU A 157 -22.59 -18.02 -16.26
C LEU A 157 -24.01 -18.59 -16.08
N LEU A 158 -24.95 -18.29 -16.99
CA LEU A 158 -26.36 -18.69 -16.90
C LEU A 158 -26.53 -20.21 -16.74
N LEU A 159 -25.83 -21.01 -17.54
CA LEU A 159 -25.93 -22.48 -17.48
C LEU A 159 -25.42 -23.03 -16.14
N ASP A 160 -24.38 -22.42 -15.57
CA ASP A 160 -23.87 -22.78 -14.26
C ASP A 160 -24.82 -22.34 -13.13
N LYS A 161 -25.40 -21.14 -13.22
CA LYS A 161 -26.45 -20.67 -12.29
C LYS A 161 -27.66 -21.62 -12.28
N MET A 162 -28.10 -22.11 -13.46
CA MET A 162 -29.18 -23.09 -13.57
C MET A 162 -28.84 -24.44 -12.92
N TYR A 163 -27.61 -24.92 -13.10
CA TYR A 163 -27.16 -26.15 -12.43
C TYR A 163 -27.13 -25.98 -10.90
N LEU A 164 -26.62 -24.87 -10.39
CA LEU A 164 -26.62 -24.57 -8.96
C LEU A 164 -28.05 -24.55 -8.40
N GLN A 165 -28.99 -23.93 -9.11
CA GLN A 165 -30.40 -23.90 -8.73
C GLN A 165 -31.03 -25.30 -8.70
N ALA A 166 -30.83 -26.11 -9.75
CA ALA A 166 -31.31 -27.49 -9.81
C ALA A 166 -30.74 -28.36 -8.67
N ARG A 167 -29.48 -28.12 -8.28
CA ARG A 167 -28.83 -28.80 -7.17
C ARG A 167 -29.41 -28.38 -5.81
N ILE A 168 -29.72 -27.10 -5.61
CA ILE A 168 -30.42 -26.61 -4.41
C ILE A 168 -31.80 -27.27 -4.29
N GLU A 169 -32.56 -27.35 -5.39
CA GLU A 169 -33.87 -27.99 -5.42
C GLU A 169 -33.80 -29.50 -5.13
N TYR A 170 -32.77 -30.18 -5.65
CA TYR A 170 -32.47 -31.57 -5.30
C TYR A 170 -32.19 -31.73 -3.80
N GLN A 171 -31.33 -30.89 -3.21
CA GLN A 171 -31.04 -30.92 -1.77
C GLN A 171 -32.28 -30.66 -0.92
N GLY A 172 -33.14 -29.71 -1.33
CA GLY A 172 -34.42 -29.43 -0.67
C GLY A 172 -35.36 -30.64 -0.70
N ARG A 173 -35.49 -31.33 -1.83
CA ARG A 173 -36.30 -32.57 -1.96
C ARG A 173 -35.78 -33.71 -1.10
N LYS A 174 -34.46 -33.90 -1.07
CA LYS A 174 -33.80 -34.88 -0.17
C LYS A 174 -34.10 -34.58 1.31
N GLN A 175 -33.99 -33.31 1.72
CA GLN A 175 -34.30 -32.89 3.09
C GLN A 175 -35.79 -33.04 3.42
N ALA A 176 -36.68 -32.89 2.43
CA ALA A 176 -38.11 -33.12 2.56
C ALA A 176 -38.50 -34.63 2.56
N GLY A 177 -37.53 -35.55 2.47
CA GLY A 177 -37.75 -36.99 2.57
C GLY A 177 -38.03 -37.72 1.26
N ASP A 178 -37.84 -37.08 0.10
CA ASP A 178 -37.96 -37.75 -1.20
C ASP A 178 -36.75 -38.68 -1.45
N SER A 179 -36.94 -39.98 -1.24
CA SER A 179 -35.90 -40.98 -1.47
C SER A 179 -35.62 -41.26 -2.95
N ASN A 180 -36.51 -40.83 -3.86
CA ASN A 180 -36.37 -41.02 -5.30
C ASN A 180 -35.72 -39.82 -6.00
N ALA A 181 -35.41 -38.75 -5.27
CA ALA A 181 -34.71 -37.60 -5.82
C ALA A 181 -33.34 -38.01 -6.36
N GLN A 182 -33.10 -37.73 -7.65
CA GLN A 182 -31.81 -37.93 -8.32
C GLN A 182 -31.03 -36.62 -8.35
N GLU A 183 -29.72 -36.71 -8.09
CA GLU A 183 -28.83 -35.56 -8.24
C GLU A 183 -28.73 -35.20 -9.72
N PRO A 184 -28.90 -33.92 -10.10
CA PRO A 184 -28.75 -33.51 -11.49
C PRO A 184 -27.31 -33.70 -11.94
N ASP A 185 -27.10 -34.31 -13.10
CA ASP A 185 -25.79 -34.35 -13.74
C ASP A 185 -25.48 -33.00 -14.41
N ARG A 186 -24.28 -32.46 -14.15
CA ARG A 186 -23.88 -31.13 -14.62
C ARG A 186 -23.77 -31.10 -16.15
N GLY A 187 -23.17 -32.12 -16.75
CA GLY A 187 -22.92 -32.17 -18.20
C GLY A 187 -24.20 -32.31 -19.00
N ASP A 188 -25.06 -33.25 -18.59
CA ASP A 188 -26.37 -33.48 -19.20
C ASP A 188 -27.25 -32.24 -19.14
N LEU A 189 -27.36 -31.62 -17.96
CA LEU A 189 -28.18 -30.41 -17.80
C LEU A 189 -27.61 -29.25 -18.63
N TYR A 190 -26.28 -29.11 -18.69
CA TYR A 190 -25.61 -28.08 -19.46
C TYR A 190 -25.90 -28.20 -20.96
N VAL A 191 -25.68 -29.40 -21.52
CA VAL A 191 -25.90 -29.67 -22.95
C VAL A 191 -27.37 -29.46 -23.30
N ARG A 192 -28.30 -30.03 -22.52
CA ARG A 192 -29.75 -29.88 -22.76
C ARG A 192 -30.19 -28.43 -22.69
N SER A 193 -29.78 -27.70 -21.65
CA SER A 193 -30.20 -26.31 -21.45
C SER A 193 -29.67 -25.39 -22.56
N LEU A 194 -28.41 -25.57 -22.98
CA LEU A 194 -27.85 -24.82 -24.11
C LEU A 194 -28.65 -25.10 -25.39
N ASP A 195 -28.95 -26.38 -25.64
CA ASP A 195 -29.70 -26.83 -26.80
C ASP A 195 -31.11 -26.24 -26.86
N ASP A 196 -31.81 -26.22 -25.72
CA ASP A 196 -33.14 -25.64 -25.57
C ASP A 196 -33.09 -24.14 -25.83
N PHE A 197 -32.15 -23.41 -25.21
CA PHE A 197 -32.02 -21.97 -25.43
C PHE A 197 -31.64 -21.58 -26.86
N ALA A 198 -30.83 -22.40 -27.54
CA ALA A 198 -30.48 -22.18 -28.93
C ALA A 198 -31.70 -22.29 -29.86
N ARG A 199 -32.68 -23.14 -29.51
CA ARG A 199 -33.95 -23.32 -30.25
C ARG A 199 -34.98 -22.23 -29.95
N ASP A 200 -35.14 -21.88 -28.67
CA ASP A 200 -36.23 -21.02 -28.19
C ASP A 200 -35.93 -19.50 -28.28
N SER A 201 -34.85 -19.10 -28.96
CA SER A 201 -34.45 -17.70 -29.21
C SER A 201 -33.88 -16.92 -28.01
N ALA A 202 -33.34 -17.61 -26.99
CA ALA A 202 -33.03 -16.97 -25.72
C ALA A 202 -31.69 -16.19 -25.67
N PRO A 203 -30.57 -16.65 -26.26
CA PRO A 203 -29.53 -15.69 -26.72
C PRO A 203 -28.77 -16.06 -28.01
N LEU A 204 -28.28 -15.05 -28.74
CA LEU A 204 -27.50 -15.22 -29.99
C LEU A 204 -26.25 -16.11 -29.81
N LEU A 205 -25.58 -16.03 -28.67
CA LEU A 205 -24.36 -16.81 -28.36
C LEU A 205 -24.61 -18.31 -28.47
N TYR A 206 -25.66 -18.83 -27.83
CA TYR A 206 -25.92 -20.28 -27.81
C TYR A 206 -26.35 -20.80 -29.18
N ARG A 207 -27.07 -19.99 -29.95
CA ARG A 207 -27.38 -20.32 -31.35
C ARG A 207 -26.12 -20.41 -32.20
N GLN A 208 -25.21 -19.43 -32.09
CA GLN A 208 -23.92 -19.46 -32.79
C GLN A 208 -23.08 -20.68 -32.40
N ILE A 209 -22.98 -20.98 -31.09
CA ILE A 209 -22.28 -22.16 -30.59
C ILE A 209 -22.89 -23.44 -31.17
N ARG A 210 -24.22 -23.55 -31.19
CA ARG A 210 -24.92 -24.70 -31.77
C ARG A 210 -24.63 -24.84 -33.27
N ASP A 211 -24.74 -23.76 -34.03
CA ASP A 211 -24.53 -23.78 -35.48
C ASP A 211 -23.07 -24.16 -35.84
N GLU A 212 -22.10 -23.79 -35.01
CA GLU A 212 -20.69 -24.21 -35.17
C GLU A 212 -20.45 -25.70 -34.86
N LEU A 213 -21.26 -26.31 -33.98
CA LEU A 213 -21.10 -27.71 -33.55
C LEU A 213 -21.94 -28.70 -34.37
N TYR A 214 -23.01 -28.22 -35.00
CA TYR A 214 -23.92 -28.99 -35.84
C TYR A 214 -23.84 -28.46 -37.28
N VAL A 215 -22.77 -28.83 -37.99
CA VAL A 215 -22.51 -28.32 -39.34
C VAL A 215 -23.39 -29.07 -40.33
N ARG A 216 -24.30 -28.35 -41.00
CA ARG A 216 -25.11 -28.88 -42.09
C ARG A 216 -24.28 -28.89 -43.37
N THR A 217 -24.07 -30.07 -43.94
CA THR A 217 -23.37 -30.30 -45.20
C THR A 217 -24.28 -31.04 -46.18
N GLU A 218 -23.97 -31.03 -47.47
CA GLU A 218 -24.68 -31.83 -48.47
C GLU A 218 -23.83 -33.03 -48.86
N ASP A 219 -24.45 -34.21 -48.93
CA ASP A 219 -23.80 -35.41 -49.43
C ASP A 219 -23.59 -35.34 -50.96
N SER A 220 -22.84 -36.31 -51.50
CA SER A 220 -22.61 -36.44 -52.96
C SER A 220 -23.88 -36.55 -53.82
N LYS A 221 -25.06 -36.70 -53.21
CA LYS A 221 -26.38 -36.81 -53.84
C LYS A 221 -27.30 -35.63 -53.49
N GLY A 222 -26.81 -34.61 -52.80
CA GLY A 222 -27.55 -33.40 -52.44
C GLY A 222 -28.47 -33.53 -51.21
N TYR A 223 -28.32 -34.57 -50.39
CA TYR A 223 -29.06 -34.70 -49.12
C TYR A 223 -28.33 -33.95 -48.00
N GLU A 224 -29.09 -33.22 -47.18
CA GLU A 224 -28.57 -32.55 -45.98
C GLU A 224 -28.12 -33.61 -44.95
N ILE A 225 -26.83 -33.60 -44.63
CA ILE A 225 -26.23 -34.34 -43.52
C ILE A 225 -25.82 -33.35 -42.44
N VAL A 226 -26.27 -33.58 -41.21
CA VAL A 226 -25.78 -32.84 -40.05
C VAL A 226 -24.54 -33.54 -39.53
N ALA A 227 -23.37 -32.96 -39.76
CA ALA A 227 -22.12 -33.40 -39.16
C ALA A 227 -22.04 -32.87 -37.71
N VAL A 228 -22.02 -33.80 -36.76
CA VAL A 228 -21.93 -33.49 -35.33
C VAL A 228 -20.46 -33.52 -34.91
N ALA A 229 -19.95 -32.40 -34.42
CA ALA A 229 -18.51 -32.20 -34.19
C ALA A 229 -17.86 -33.27 -33.28
N HIS A 230 -18.49 -33.61 -32.16
CA HIS A 230 -17.94 -34.58 -31.20
C HIS A 230 -18.02 -36.03 -31.71
N GLU A 231 -19.01 -36.37 -32.54
CA GLU A 231 -19.10 -37.66 -33.24
C GLU A 231 -17.97 -37.78 -34.27
N GLN A 232 -17.81 -36.76 -35.13
CA GLN A 232 -16.75 -36.71 -36.14
C GLN A 232 -15.36 -36.83 -35.51
N TYR A 233 -15.10 -36.13 -34.40
CA TYR A 233 -13.85 -36.25 -33.67
C TYR A 233 -13.61 -37.69 -33.19
N LEU A 234 -14.59 -38.29 -32.52
CA LEU A 234 -14.43 -39.62 -31.95
C LEU A 234 -14.25 -40.70 -33.03
N ASP A 235 -14.97 -40.58 -34.14
CA ASP A 235 -14.84 -41.48 -35.30
C ASP A 235 -13.45 -41.38 -35.91
N THR A 236 -13.02 -40.17 -36.28
CA THR A 236 -11.71 -39.96 -36.93
C THR A 236 -10.53 -40.27 -36.02
N LEU A 237 -10.64 -39.99 -34.71
CA LEU A 237 -9.64 -40.39 -33.72
C LEU A 237 -9.55 -41.92 -33.62
N SER A 238 -10.69 -42.60 -33.50
CA SER A 238 -10.74 -44.05 -33.39
C SER A 238 -10.15 -44.71 -34.63
N GLU A 239 -10.53 -44.26 -35.83
CA GLU A 239 -9.97 -44.74 -37.10
C GLU A 239 -8.47 -44.53 -37.17
N LYS A 240 -7.99 -43.31 -36.89
CA LYS A 240 -6.56 -42.99 -36.97
C LYS A 240 -5.70 -43.85 -36.04
N LEU A 241 -6.17 -44.09 -34.81
CA LEU A 241 -5.46 -44.91 -33.83
C LEU A 241 -5.57 -46.41 -34.14
N MET A 242 -6.70 -46.86 -34.69
CA MET A 242 -6.86 -48.24 -35.13
C MET A 242 -5.96 -48.57 -36.32
N ASP A 243 -5.82 -47.64 -37.28
CA ASP A 243 -4.89 -47.77 -38.39
C ASP A 243 -3.46 -47.86 -37.87
N ALA A 244 -3.05 -46.95 -36.98
CA ALA A 244 -1.72 -46.96 -36.38
C ALA A 244 -1.40 -48.29 -35.65
N PHE A 245 -2.38 -48.85 -34.92
CA PHE A 245 -2.23 -50.14 -34.25
C PHE A 245 -2.07 -51.31 -35.23
N TRP A 246 -2.90 -51.35 -36.29
CA TRP A 246 -2.87 -52.46 -37.25
C TRP A 246 -1.74 -52.34 -38.29
N GLU A 247 -1.18 -51.15 -38.50
CA GLU A 247 -0.02 -50.92 -39.36
C GLU A 247 1.32 -51.39 -38.74
N ASN A 248 1.33 -51.74 -37.45
CA ASN A 248 2.50 -52.35 -36.80
C ASN A 248 2.97 -53.59 -37.57
N THR A 249 4.22 -53.62 -38.03
CA THR A 249 4.75 -54.65 -38.92
C THR A 249 4.61 -56.07 -38.37
N ASP A 250 4.70 -56.24 -37.05
CA ASP A 250 4.65 -57.55 -36.40
C ASP A 250 3.22 -58.12 -36.41
N ILE A 251 2.22 -57.30 -36.08
CA ILE A 251 0.81 -57.70 -36.10
C ILE A 251 0.27 -57.73 -37.53
N ALA A 252 0.61 -56.74 -38.36
CA ALA A 252 0.17 -56.63 -39.75
C ALA A 252 0.59 -57.86 -40.56
N GLY A 253 1.84 -58.31 -40.39
CA GLY A 253 2.35 -59.52 -41.02
C GLY A 253 1.55 -60.77 -40.62
N LEU A 254 1.26 -60.94 -39.33
CA LEU A 254 0.54 -62.10 -38.80
C LEU A 254 -0.98 -62.06 -39.13
N ALA A 255 -1.58 -60.88 -39.13
CA ALA A 255 -3.01 -60.67 -39.37
C ALA A 255 -3.40 -60.64 -40.86
N ASN A 256 -2.45 -60.33 -41.76
CA ASN A 256 -2.71 -60.18 -43.20
C ASN A 256 -1.96 -61.17 -44.11
N ARG A 257 -0.71 -61.61 -43.79
CA ARG A 257 0.12 -62.29 -44.81
C ARG A 257 -0.17 -63.78 -45.01
N GLN A 258 -0.61 -64.57 -44.01
CA GLN A 258 -0.71 -66.04 -44.22
C GLN A 258 -1.74 -66.82 -43.37
N SER A 259 -2.80 -66.18 -42.87
CA SER A 259 -4.00 -66.81 -42.26
C SER A 259 -5.27 -66.52 -43.06
N GLY A 260 -5.14 -66.37 -44.39
CA GLY A 260 -6.30 -66.34 -45.28
C GLY A 260 -7.11 -67.64 -45.15
N ASN A 261 -8.39 -67.57 -45.53
CA ASN A 261 -9.29 -68.73 -45.57
C ASN A 261 -8.54 -69.97 -46.03
N MET A 262 -8.43 -70.98 -45.16
CA MET A 262 -7.85 -72.26 -45.57
C MET A 262 -8.59 -72.74 -46.81
N ARG A 263 -7.83 -73.10 -47.84
CA ARG A 263 -8.32 -73.60 -49.13
C ARG A 263 -8.17 -75.11 -49.16
N ASN A 264 -8.80 -75.75 -50.13
CA ASN A 264 -8.60 -77.19 -50.33
C ASN A 264 -7.15 -77.51 -50.73
N ASP A 265 -6.48 -76.58 -51.40
CA ASP A 265 -5.10 -76.70 -51.87
C ASP A 265 -4.07 -76.63 -50.73
N ASP A 266 -4.43 -76.09 -49.55
CA ASP A 266 -3.57 -76.08 -48.34
C ASP A 266 -3.29 -77.50 -47.78
N TRP A 267 -3.96 -78.52 -48.32
CA TRP A 267 -3.88 -79.89 -47.84
C TRP A 267 -3.10 -80.84 -48.78
N GLU A 268 -2.52 -80.34 -49.87
CA GLU A 268 -1.81 -81.16 -50.86
C GLU A 268 -0.37 -81.45 -50.39
N ASP A 269 0.07 -82.71 -50.58
CA ASP A 269 1.44 -83.23 -50.35
C ASP A 269 2.03 -83.20 -48.92
N GLU A 270 1.24 -82.92 -47.87
CA GLU A 270 1.68 -82.99 -46.46
C GLU A 270 0.75 -83.84 -45.56
N GLU A 271 1.29 -84.39 -44.46
CA GLU A 271 0.50 -85.03 -43.39
C GLU A 271 -0.50 -84.03 -42.78
N LEU A 272 -1.73 -84.47 -42.56
CA LEU A 272 -2.84 -83.69 -41.96
C LEU A 272 -2.41 -83.04 -40.64
N SER A 273 -1.71 -83.79 -39.78
CA SER A 273 -1.23 -83.27 -38.49
C SER A 273 -0.15 -82.19 -38.63
N ASN A 274 0.68 -82.23 -39.68
CA ASN A 274 1.69 -81.20 -39.97
C ASN A 274 1.06 -79.89 -40.45
N VAL A 275 0.05 -79.97 -41.34
CA VAL A 275 -0.70 -78.80 -41.80
C VAL A 275 -1.41 -78.14 -40.62
N VAL A 276 -2.15 -78.92 -39.81
CA VAL A 276 -2.85 -78.42 -38.62
C VAL A 276 -1.88 -77.81 -37.62
N ARG A 277 -0.76 -78.48 -37.31
CA ARG A 277 0.28 -77.95 -36.41
C ARG A 277 0.81 -76.59 -36.87
N THR A 278 1.12 -76.44 -38.15
CA THR A 278 1.64 -75.19 -38.71
C THR A 278 0.62 -74.05 -38.59
N LYS A 279 -0.66 -74.35 -38.84
CA LYS A 279 -1.76 -73.36 -38.76
C LYS A 279 -2.08 -73.00 -37.30
N GLU A 280 -2.13 -73.96 -36.38
CA GLU A 280 -2.29 -73.70 -34.94
C GLU A 280 -1.12 -72.88 -34.37
N LEU A 281 0.13 -73.19 -34.74
CA LEU A 281 1.30 -72.39 -34.34
C LEU A 281 1.18 -70.92 -34.77
N ARG A 282 0.59 -70.66 -35.95
CA ARG A 282 0.36 -69.29 -36.44
C ARG A 282 -0.75 -68.59 -35.67
N LEU A 283 -1.87 -69.27 -35.40
CA LEU A 283 -2.95 -68.73 -34.57
C LEU A 283 -2.47 -68.41 -33.15
N GLY A 284 -1.65 -69.30 -32.56
CA GLY A 284 -1.00 -69.08 -31.27
C GLY A 284 -0.08 -67.86 -31.29
N ARG A 285 0.80 -67.74 -32.30
CA ARG A 285 1.64 -66.54 -32.46
C ARG A 285 0.82 -65.26 -32.59
N LEU A 286 -0.24 -65.26 -33.39
CA LEU A 286 -1.12 -64.10 -33.51
C LEU A 286 -1.76 -63.74 -32.16
N GLN A 287 -2.25 -64.74 -31.42
CA GLN A 287 -2.85 -64.54 -30.10
C GLN A 287 -1.84 -63.97 -29.09
N ASP A 288 -0.61 -64.48 -29.06
CA ASP A 288 0.45 -64.02 -28.16
C ASP A 288 0.96 -62.62 -28.54
N SER A 289 1.11 -62.34 -29.83
CA SER A 289 1.41 -60.98 -30.34
C SER A 289 0.30 -60.01 -29.93
N LEU A 290 -0.98 -60.36 -30.16
CA LEU A 290 -2.10 -59.51 -29.74
C LEU A 290 -2.06 -59.24 -28.23
N LYS A 291 -1.88 -60.26 -27.38
CA LYS A 291 -1.76 -60.06 -25.93
C LYS A 291 -0.62 -59.12 -25.55
N THR A 292 0.53 -59.26 -26.20
CA THR A 292 1.72 -58.44 -25.93
C THR A 292 1.47 -56.98 -26.31
N HIS A 293 1.04 -56.73 -27.55
CA HIS A 293 0.87 -55.38 -28.08
C HIS A 293 -0.34 -54.65 -27.49
N LEU A 294 -1.48 -55.33 -27.27
CA LEU A 294 -2.69 -54.74 -26.68
C LEU A 294 -2.48 -54.23 -25.25
N SER A 295 -1.44 -54.68 -24.55
CA SER A 295 -1.15 -54.26 -23.17
C SER A 295 -0.62 -52.82 -23.08
N ARG A 296 -0.05 -52.27 -24.16
CA ARG A 296 0.62 -50.96 -24.14
C ARG A 296 0.36 -50.11 -25.38
N GLU A 297 0.48 -50.69 -26.58
CA GLU A 297 0.53 -49.90 -27.82
C GLU A 297 -0.68 -49.00 -28.08
N PRO A 298 -1.93 -49.42 -27.87
CA PRO A 298 -3.07 -48.53 -28.08
C PRO A 298 -3.00 -47.26 -27.21
N GLY A 299 -2.55 -47.40 -25.96
CA GLY A 299 -2.37 -46.28 -25.04
C GLY A 299 -1.17 -45.40 -25.41
N ASP A 300 -0.07 -46.02 -25.85
CA ASP A 300 1.12 -45.28 -26.31
C ASP A 300 0.83 -44.49 -27.58
N HIS A 301 0.16 -45.09 -28.57
CA HIS A 301 -0.28 -44.40 -29.79
C HIS A 301 -1.23 -43.24 -29.48
N PHE A 302 -2.19 -43.44 -28.57
CA PHE A 302 -3.07 -42.37 -28.09
C PHE A 302 -2.25 -41.23 -27.49
N ARG A 303 -1.34 -41.53 -26.55
CA ARG A 303 -0.51 -40.51 -25.89
C ARG A 303 0.38 -39.76 -26.88
N THR A 304 1.03 -40.45 -27.81
CA THR A 304 1.86 -39.82 -28.85
C THR A 304 1.04 -38.90 -29.74
N LEU A 305 -0.15 -39.32 -30.16
CA LEU A 305 -1.03 -38.47 -30.97
C LEU A 305 -1.55 -37.26 -30.19
N TRP A 306 -1.95 -37.48 -28.93
CA TRP A 306 -2.44 -36.43 -28.04
C TRP A 306 -1.40 -35.33 -27.82
N VAL A 307 -0.17 -35.71 -27.43
CA VAL A 307 0.95 -34.77 -27.20
C VAL A 307 1.44 -34.16 -28.51
N GLY A 308 1.48 -34.94 -29.59
CA GLY A 308 1.92 -34.46 -30.90
C GLY A 308 1.05 -33.33 -31.47
N ALA A 309 -0.25 -33.35 -31.17
CA ALA A 309 -1.18 -32.29 -31.58
C ALA A 309 -0.88 -30.94 -30.91
N GLU A 310 -0.17 -30.93 -29.78
CA GLU A 310 0.13 -29.71 -29.00
C GLU A 310 1.19 -28.82 -29.66
N MET A 311 2.05 -29.40 -30.50
CA MET A 311 3.13 -28.68 -31.18
C MET A 311 2.67 -28.01 -32.48
N LEU A 312 1.39 -28.16 -32.84
CA LEU A 312 0.84 -27.72 -34.11
C LEU A 312 0.23 -26.32 -34.01
N GLY A 313 0.33 -25.55 -35.10
CA GLY A 313 -0.43 -24.30 -35.23
C GLY A 313 -1.93 -24.56 -35.41
N THR A 314 -2.79 -23.57 -35.13
CA THR A 314 -4.26 -23.71 -35.24
C THR A 314 -4.71 -24.26 -36.60
N ASN A 315 -4.04 -23.85 -37.68
CA ASN A 315 -4.36 -24.25 -39.07
C ASN A 315 -3.82 -25.64 -39.45
N GLU A 316 -2.99 -26.24 -38.61
CA GLU A 316 -2.38 -27.56 -38.84
C GLU A 316 -3.18 -28.69 -38.17
N HIS A 317 -4.10 -28.34 -37.28
CA HIS A 317 -4.96 -29.32 -36.61
C HIS A 317 -5.86 -30.07 -37.59
N LYS A 318 -5.91 -31.40 -37.44
CA LYS A 318 -6.70 -32.33 -38.25
C LYS A 318 -7.94 -32.78 -37.49
N ASP A 319 -8.83 -33.52 -38.16
CA ASP A 319 -10.13 -33.93 -37.61
C ASP A 319 -10.01 -34.83 -36.36
N TRP A 320 -8.88 -35.52 -36.21
CA TRP A 320 -8.56 -36.34 -35.03
C TRP A 320 -7.80 -35.58 -33.93
N HIS A 321 -7.57 -34.26 -34.07
CA HIS A 321 -6.97 -33.41 -33.03
C HIS A 321 -8.06 -32.66 -32.25
N LEU A 322 -8.08 -32.81 -30.93
CA LEU A 322 -9.07 -32.17 -30.05
C LEU A 322 -9.05 -30.65 -30.19
N GLN A 323 -7.84 -30.09 -30.28
CA GLN A 323 -7.54 -28.65 -30.39
C GLN A 323 -8.26 -28.00 -31.57
N LYS A 324 -8.52 -28.74 -32.66
CA LYS A 324 -9.33 -28.25 -33.79
C LYS A 324 -10.70 -27.77 -33.31
N TYR A 325 -11.38 -28.57 -32.49
CA TYR A 325 -12.76 -28.30 -32.06
C TYR A 325 -12.82 -27.27 -30.92
N LEU A 326 -11.76 -27.17 -30.12
CA LEU A 326 -11.65 -26.17 -29.06
C LEU A 326 -11.31 -24.77 -29.63
N TYR A 327 -10.38 -24.68 -30.58
CA TYR A 327 -9.76 -23.41 -30.99
C TYR A 327 -10.27 -22.84 -32.32
N SER A 328 -11.00 -23.60 -33.15
CA SER A 328 -11.55 -23.06 -34.40
C SER A 328 -12.84 -22.26 -34.16
N GLY A 329 -13.25 -21.45 -35.15
CA GLY A 329 -14.51 -20.68 -35.09
C GLY A 329 -14.48 -19.63 -33.98
N SER A 330 -15.56 -19.52 -33.21
CA SER A 330 -15.67 -18.58 -32.08
C SER A 330 -14.74 -18.84 -30.89
N ALA A 331 -14.01 -19.98 -30.85
CA ALA A 331 -13.06 -20.37 -29.80
C ALA A 331 -13.52 -20.02 -28.36
N HIS A 332 -14.78 -20.29 -28.03
CA HIS A 332 -15.39 -19.84 -26.78
C HIS A 332 -15.35 -20.92 -25.67
N PRO A 333 -15.05 -20.57 -24.40
CA PRO A 333 -15.08 -21.51 -23.27
C PRO A 333 -16.39 -22.29 -23.07
N VAL A 334 -17.56 -21.66 -23.32
CA VAL A 334 -18.88 -22.31 -23.29
C VAL A 334 -18.97 -23.40 -24.36
N LYS A 335 -18.51 -23.13 -25.59
CA LYS A 335 -18.45 -24.11 -26.68
C LYS A 335 -17.53 -25.28 -26.32
N ALA A 336 -16.35 -24.98 -25.79
CA ALA A 336 -15.39 -25.99 -25.38
C ALA A 336 -15.99 -26.95 -24.33
N ARG A 337 -16.67 -26.42 -23.31
CA ARG A 337 -17.37 -27.24 -22.30
C ARG A 337 -18.49 -28.07 -22.92
N TYR A 338 -19.34 -27.48 -23.76
CA TYR A 338 -20.39 -28.23 -24.46
C TYR A 338 -19.80 -29.42 -25.25
N PHE A 339 -18.76 -29.16 -26.04
CA PHE A 339 -18.09 -30.17 -26.84
C PHE A 339 -17.56 -31.31 -25.96
N LEU A 340 -16.88 -30.98 -24.85
CA LEU A 340 -16.28 -31.97 -23.96
C LEU A 340 -17.33 -32.79 -23.20
N TYR A 341 -18.42 -32.17 -22.71
CA TYR A 341 -19.52 -32.92 -22.09
C TYR A 341 -20.17 -33.89 -23.09
N SER A 342 -20.45 -33.41 -24.31
CA SER A 342 -21.05 -34.26 -25.36
C SER A 342 -20.10 -35.40 -25.77
N LEU A 343 -18.80 -35.11 -25.89
CA LEU A 343 -17.78 -36.12 -26.19
C LEU A 343 -17.65 -37.14 -25.06
N GLN A 344 -17.70 -36.71 -23.80
CA GLN A 344 -17.63 -37.61 -22.65
C GLN A 344 -18.80 -38.59 -22.66
N ALA A 345 -20.04 -38.09 -22.77
CA ALA A 345 -21.24 -38.93 -22.81
C ALA A 345 -21.18 -39.93 -23.99
N LEU A 346 -20.86 -39.46 -25.19
CA LEU A 346 -20.73 -40.32 -26.37
C LEU A 346 -19.64 -41.40 -26.18
N THR A 347 -18.51 -41.04 -25.57
CA THR A 347 -17.40 -41.99 -25.35
C THR A 347 -17.77 -43.04 -24.30
N GLU A 348 -18.50 -42.67 -23.25
CA GLU A 348 -19.03 -43.59 -22.24
C GLU A 348 -19.99 -44.62 -22.87
N ASP A 349 -20.95 -44.17 -23.68
CA ASP A 349 -21.89 -45.03 -24.40
C ASP A 349 -21.16 -46.01 -25.34
N ARG A 350 -20.20 -45.51 -26.12
CA ARG A 350 -19.43 -46.34 -27.06
C ARG A 350 -18.46 -47.29 -26.36
N LEU A 351 -17.92 -46.91 -25.20
CA LEU A 351 -17.10 -47.77 -24.36
C LEU A 351 -17.93 -48.92 -23.78
N GLU A 352 -19.13 -48.64 -23.26
CA GLU A 352 -20.03 -49.68 -22.77
C GLU A 352 -20.41 -50.67 -23.88
N ALA A 353 -20.80 -50.16 -25.06
CA ALA A 353 -21.10 -50.99 -26.22
C ALA A 353 -19.90 -51.84 -26.68
N ALA A 354 -18.68 -51.28 -26.66
CA ALA A 354 -17.45 -52.00 -27.01
C ALA A 354 -17.10 -53.07 -25.98
N ASN A 355 -17.26 -52.80 -24.69
CA ASN A 355 -17.04 -53.77 -23.60
C ASN A 355 -18.01 -54.94 -23.68
N ASN A 356 -19.30 -54.68 -23.95
CA ASN A 356 -20.31 -55.72 -24.14
C ASN A 356 -19.96 -56.63 -25.33
N LYS A 357 -19.53 -56.05 -26.45
CA LYS A 357 -19.05 -56.82 -27.63
C LYS A 357 -17.77 -57.59 -27.33
N LEU A 358 -16.83 -57.00 -26.60
CA LEU A 358 -15.57 -57.64 -26.22
C LEU A 358 -15.83 -58.87 -25.34
N ALA A 359 -16.68 -58.76 -24.33
CA ALA A 359 -17.06 -59.86 -23.45
C ALA A 359 -17.76 -61.00 -24.22
N ALA A 360 -18.63 -60.66 -25.18
CA ALA A 360 -19.26 -61.65 -26.06
C ALA A 360 -18.22 -62.37 -26.95
N ASN A 361 -17.25 -61.64 -27.50
CA ASN A 361 -16.21 -62.22 -28.35
C ASN A 361 -15.18 -63.04 -27.56
N GLN A 362 -14.88 -62.68 -26.31
CA GLN A 362 -14.07 -63.52 -25.41
C GLN A 362 -14.75 -64.87 -25.15
N LYS A 363 -16.05 -64.87 -24.82
CA LYS A 363 -16.83 -66.12 -24.69
C LYS A 363 -16.85 -66.93 -25.99
N ARG A 364 -16.92 -66.25 -27.15
CA ARG A 364 -16.82 -66.91 -28.47
C ARG A 364 -15.47 -67.61 -28.64
N LEU A 365 -14.35 -66.95 -28.31
CA LEU A 365 -13.01 -67.54 -28.36
C LEU A 365 -12.88 -68.76 -27.45
N GLU A 366 -13.37 -68.67 -26.21
CA GLU A 366 -13.38 -69.80 -25.25
C GLU A 366 -14.18 -71.00 -25.79
N ASN A 367 -15.36 -70.74 -26.38
CA ASN A 367 -16.19 -71.78 -26.97
C ASN A 367 -15.53 -72.43 -28.20
N LEU A 368 -14.87 -71.64 -29.05
CA LEU A 368 -14.15 -72.16 -30.22
C LEU A 368 -13.02 -73.09 -29.81
N GLN A 369 -12.25 -72.76 -28.76
CA GLN A 369 -11.17 -73.61 -28.24
C GLN A 369 -11.65 -74.99 -27.76
N ARG A 370 -12.94 -75.13 -27.42
CA ARG A 370 -13.56 -76.38 -26.96
C ARG A 370 -14.21 -77.20 -28.08
N ILE A 371 -14.22 -76.74 -29.34
CA ILE A 371 -14.90 -77.45 -30.45
C ILE A 371 -14.35 -78.86 -30.68
N PHE A 372 -13.07 -79.03 -30.43
CA PHE A 372 -12.36 -80.29 -30.62
C PHE A 372 -12.23 -81.09 -29.31
N ASP A 373 -12.71 -80.56 -28.19
CA ASP A 373 -12.63 -81.23 -26.90
C ASP A 373 -13.62 -82.41 -26.78
N ASP A 374 -13.18 -83.55 -26.25
CA ASP A 374 -14.06 -84.69 -25.96
C ASP A 374 -14.58 -84.55 -24.52
N PRO A 375 -15.89 -84.41 -24.30
CA PRO A 375 -16.46 -84.29 -22.94
C PRO A 375 -16.22 -85.52 -22.06
N ALA A 376 -15.75 -86.66 -22.61
CA ALA A 376 -15.39 -87.86 -21.87
C ALA A 376 -13.96 -87.83 -21.29
N THR A 377 -13.05 -87.00 -21.82
CA THR A 377 -11.68 -86.84 -21.29
C THR A 377 -11.67 -85.80 -20.17
N LYS A 378 -11.74 -86.27 -18.91
CA LYS A 378 -12.02 -85.42 -17.74
C LYS A 378 -10.97 -84.36 -17.38
N ASN A 379 -9.75 -84.41 -17.91
CA ASN A 379 -8.62 -83.59 -17.40
C ASN A 379 -7.79 -82.85 -18.47
N ASP A 380 -8.02 -83.02 -19.77
CA ASP A 380 -7.23 -82.39 -20.83
C ASP A 380 -8.13 -81.92 -21.98
N VAL A 381 -7.97 -80.67 -22.42
CA VAL A 381 -8.64 -80.16 -23.63
C VAL A 381 -7.94 -80.73 -24.86
N GLU A 382 -8.63 -81.60 -25.61
CA GLU A 382 -8.04 -82.21 -26.82
C GLU A 382 -7.72 -81.14 -27.88
N GLN A 383 -6.44 -81.02 -28.25
CA GLN A 383 -5.98 -80.06 -29.25
C GLN A 383 -6.27 -80.54 -30.68
N PRO A 384 -6.55 -79.64 -31.64
CA PRO A 384 -6.82 -80.02 -33.04
C PRO A 384 -5.73 -80.89 -33.67
N VAL A 385 -4.46 -80.68 -33.28
CA VAL A 385 -3.29 -81.48 -33.73
C VAL A 385 -3.38 -82.94 -33.26
N TYR A 386 -3.84 -83.17 -32.02
CA TYR A 386 -4.01 -84.52 -31.47
C TYR A 386 -5.10 -85.29 -32.24
N ILE A 387 -6.20 -84.61 -32.55
CA ILE A 387 -7.32 -85.21 -33.30
C ILE A 387 -6.93 -85.45 -34.76
N ALA A 388 -6.15 -84.55 -35.36
CA ALA A 388 -5.59 -84.78 -36.69
C ALA A 388 -4.74 -86.06 -36.71
N ARG A 389 -3.85 -86.24 -35.75
CA ARG A 389 -3.01 -87.45 -35.60
C ARG A 389 -3.82 -88.72 -35.33
N LYS A 390 -4.85 -88.65 -34.47
CA LYS A 390 -5.80 -89.76 -34.23
C LYS A 390 -6.58 -90.13 -35.50
N THR A 391 -6.90 -89.14 -36.34
CA THR A 391 -7.58 -89.34 -37.63
C THR A 391 -6.64 -89.96 -38.67
N GLU A 392 -5.33 -89.70 -38.60
CA GLU A 392 -4.29 -90.35 -39.40
C GLU A 392 -4.01 -91.79 -38.95
N ASP A 393 -3.78 -92.00 -37.65
CA ASP A 393 -3.36 -93.28 -37.04
C ASP A 393 -4.44 -94.38 -37.12
N ALA A 394 -5.70 -94.06 -37.46
CA ALA A 394 -6.80 -95.01 -37.67
C ALA A 394 -6.63 -95.94 -38.92
N HIS A 395 -5.39 -96.20 -39.33
CA HIS A 395 -4.94 -96.72 -40.63
C HIS A 395 -5.35 -98.16 -41.03
N TRP A 396 -6.12 -98.91 -40.23
CA TRP A 396 -6.40 -100.33 -40.53
C TRP A 396 -7.69 -100.63 -41.32
N PHE A 397 -8.61 -99.67 -41.48
CA PHE A 397 -9.85 -99.84 -42.28
C PHE A 397 -9.96 -98.86 -43.47
N LYS A 398 -9.11 -99.02 -44.49
CA LYS A 398 -8.94 -98.11 -45.64
C LYS A 398 -10.14 -97.92 -46.60
N ARG A 399 -11.35 -98.44 -46.34
CA ARG A 399 -12.52 -98.27 -47.24
C ARG A 399 -13.67 -97.41 -46.69
N LEU A 400 -13.66 -97.05 -45.40
CA LEU A 400 -14.72 -96.22 -44.77
C LEU A 400 -14.25 -94.80 -44.36
N VAL A 401 -12.93 -94.58 -44.26
CA VAL A 401 -12.29 -93.38 -43.64
C VAL A 401 -12.25 -92.12 -44.52
N GLY A 402 -12.49 -92.22 -45.84
CA GLY A 402 -12.52 -91.05 -46.72
C GLY A 402 -13.57 -89.99 -46.33
N LYS A 403 -14.64 -90.39 -45.64
CA LYS A 403 -15.65 -89.48 -45.07
C LYS A 403 -15.16 -88.78 -43.79
N ASP A 404 -14.37 -89.45 -42.95
CA ASP A 404 -13.90 -88.91 -41.66
C ASP A 404 -12.77 -87.88 -41.83
N ILE A 405 -11.82 -88.12 -42.75
CA ILE A 405 -10.77 -87.13 -43.09
C ILE A 405 -11.40 -85.89 -43.75
N LYS A 406 -12.31 -86.09 -44.71
CA LYS A 406 -13.01 -84.97 -45.37
C LYS A 406 -13.86 -84.17 -44.38
N GLY A 407 -14.55 -84.86 -43.46
CA GLY A 407 -15.33 -84.23 -42.39
C GLY A 407 -14.47 -83.46 -41.40
N PHE A 408 -13.31 -84.00 -41.00
CA PHE A 408 -12.34 -83.27 -40.18
C PHE A 408 -11.81 -82.02 -40.89
N LYS A 409 -11.33 -82.14 -42.14
CA LYS A 409 -10.82 -81.00 -42.92
C LYS A 409 -11.84 -79.86 -42.99
N GLN A 410 -13.11 -80.16 -43.29
CA GLN A 410 -14.17 -79.15 -43.33
C GLN A 410 -14.43 -78.49 -41.97
N ARG A 411 -14.50 -79.28 -40.89
CA ARG A 411 -14.68 -78.74 -39.52
C ARG A 411 -13.51 -77.85 -39.11
N TYR A 412 -12.27 -78.29 -39.37
CA TYR A 412 -11.07 -77.53 -39.03
C TYR A 412 -10.92 -76.26 -39.88
N MET A 413 -11.25 -76.29 -41.19
CA MET A 413 -11.32 -75.07 -42.02
C MET A 413 -12.26 -74.03 -41.45
N ARG A 414 -13.45 -74.45 -41.04
CA ARG A 414 -14.42 -73.55 -40.42
C ARG A 414 -13.92 -73.01 -39.08
N TYR A 415 -13.43 -73.90 -38.20
CA TYR A 415 -12.84 -73.50 -36.92
C TYR A 415 -11.70 -72.49 -37.10
N HIS A 416 -10.75 -72.77 -37.99
CA HIS A 416 -9.59 -71.91 -38.22
C HIS A 416 -10.02 -70.51 -38.69
N GLN A 417 -10.96 -70.44 -39.63
CA GLN A 417 -11.51 -69.17 -40.12
C GLN A 417 -12.26 -68.42 -39.01
N ASP A 418 -13.14 -69.09 -38.29
CA ASP A 418 -13.92 -68.50 -37.20
C ASP A 418 -13.03 -68.03 -36.04
N TYR A 419 -11.99 -68.78 -35.68
CA TYR A 419 -11.04 -68.44 -34.62
C TYR A 419 -10.13 -67.29 -35.04
N HIS A 420 -9.62 -67.28 -36.27
CA HIS A 420 -8.85 -66.17 -36.81
C HIS A 420 -9.67 -64.86 -36.85
N HIS A 421 -10.92 -64.92 -37.32
CA HIS A 421 -11.81 -63.76 -37.30
C HIS A 421 -12.08 -63.28 -35.89
N ALA A 422 -12.37 -64.20 -34.96
CA ALA A 422 -12.60 -63.86 -33.55
C ALA A 422 -11.34 -63.23 -32.90
N LEU A 423 -10.13 -63.65 -33.26
CA LEU A 423 -8.88 -63.01 -32.80
C LEU A 423 -8.72 -61.58 -33.34
N LYS A 424 -8.99 -61.34 -34.63
CA LYS A 424 -8.93 -59.97 -35.20
C LYS A 424 -9.98 -59.05 -34.59
N GLU A 425 -11.19 -59.58 -34.38
CA GLU A 425 -12.27 -58.88 -33.72
C GLU A 425 -11.92 -58.59 -32.25
N TYR A 426 -11.27 -59.53 -31.55
CA TYR A 426 -10.77 -59.32 -30.19
C TYR A 426 -9.73 -58.21 -30.13
N GLY A 427 -8.73 -58.23 -31.03
CA GLY A 427 -7.73 -57.17 -31.12
C GLY A 427 -8.34 -55.80 -31.37
N THR A 428 -9.29 -55.71 -32.31
CA THR A 428 -9.99 -54.47 -32.64
C THR A 428 -10.79 -53.94 -31.46
N LEU A 429 -11.61 -54.79 -30.82
CA LEU A 429 -12.45 -54.39 -29.69
C LEU A 429 -11.61 -54.00 -28.48
N LYS A 430 -10.56 -54.76 -28.16
CA LYS A 430 -9.71 -54.47 -27.01
C LYS A 430 -8.91 -53.18 -27.21
N ALA A 431 -8.36 -52.95 -28.40
CA ALA A 431 -7.67 -51.69 -28.70
C ALA A 431 -8.62 -50.49 -28.59
N ARG A 432 -9.84 -50.59 -29.13
CA ARG A 432 -10.88 -49.54 -29.01
C ARG A 432 -11.25 -49.25 -27.56
N VAL A 433 -11.45 -50.28 -26.73
CA VAL A 433 -11.71 -50.11 -25.30
C VAL A 433 -10.59 -49.31 -24.63
N THR A 434 -9.32 -49.70 -24.85
CA THR A 434 -8.17 -48.98 -24.30
C THR A 434 -8.10 -47.51 -24.78
N ILE A 435 -8.40 -47.26 -26.06
CA ILE A 435 -8.43 -45.90 -26.63
C ILE A 435 -9.52 -45.06 -25.96
N TYR A 436 -10.75 -45.58 -25.85
CA TYR A 436 -11.86 -44.86 -25.22
C TYR A 436 -11.63 -44.62 -23.73
N GLU A 437 -11.07 -45.59 -23.00
CA GLU A 437 -10.67 -45.40 -21.60
C GLU A 437 -9.63 -44.29 -21.46
N SER A 438 -8.62 -44.27 -22.34
CA SER A 438 -7.58 -43.23 -22.35
C SER A 438 -8.14 -41.85 -22.67
N LEU A 439 -9.04 -41.77 -23.65
CA LEU A 439 -9.74 -40.53 -24.01
C LEU A 439 -10.59 -39.99 -22.84
N LEU A 440 -11.37 -40.85 -22.19
CA LEU A 440 -12.22 -40.43 -21.06
C LEU A 440 -11.41 -39.86 -19.91
N ILE A 441 -10.24 -40.43 -19.62
CA ILE A 441 -9.35 -39.91 -18.57
C ILE A 441 -8.94 -38.46 -18.90
N GLU A 442 -8.48 -38.19 -20.12
CA GLU A 442 -8.01 -36.86 -20.49
C GLU A 442 -9.16 -35.85 -20.67
N VAL A 443 -10.28 -36.26 -21.27
CA VAL A 443 -11.48 -35.41 -21.39
C VAL A 443 -12.02 -35.01 -20.02
N ARG A 444 -12.10 -35.92 -19.05
CA ARG A 444 -12.58 -35.61 -17.69
C ARG A 444 -11.63 -34.66 -16.95
N LYS A 445 -10.32 -34.82 -17.10
CA LYS A 445 -9.34 -33.90 -16.50
C LYS A 445 -9.49 -32.49 -17.08
N LEU A 446 -9.56 -32.36 -18.40
CA LEU A 446 -9.73 -31.06 -19.06
C LEU A 446 -11.08 -30.41 -18.72
N THR A 447 -12.16 -31.21 -18.71
CA THR A 447 -13.51 -30.75 -18.30
C THR A 447 -13.48 -30.18 -16.90
N ARG A 448 -12.80 -30.85 -15.94
CA ARG A 448 -12.67 -30.36 -14.57
C ARG A 448 -11.93 -29.02 -14.47
N VAL A 449 -10.89 -28.79 -15.28
CA VAL A 449 -10.18 -27.50 -15.27
C VAL A 449 -11.06 -26.39 -15.83
N LEU A 450 -11.82 -26.67 -16.90
CA LEU A 450 -12.80 -25.72 -17.42
C LEU A 450 -13.92 -25.46 -16.41
N GLU A 451 -14.43 -26.46 -15.70
CA GLU A 451 -15.40 -26.24 -14.62
C GLU A 451 -14.86 -25.32 -13.53
N GLN A 452 -13.62 -25.54 -13.10
CA GLN A 452 -12.96 -24.66 -12.12
C GLN A 452 -12.82 -23.22 -12.63
N LEU A 453 -12.58 -23.02 -13.92
CA LEU A 453 -12.55 -21.68 -14.52
C LEU A 453 -13.88 -20.98 -14.29
N PHE A 454 -15.00 -21.62 -14.65
CA PHE A 454 -16.32 -21.02 -14.47
C PHE A 454 -16.73 -20.87 -12.98
N ASP A 455 -16.29 -21.77 -12.11
CA ASP A 455 -16.50 -21.63 -10.66
C ASP A 455 -15.71 -20.45 -10.07
N SER A 456 -14.53 -20.13 -10.61
CA SER A 456 -13.77 -18.93 -10.27
C SER A 456 -14.36 -17.67 -10.89
N LEU A 457 -14.82 -17.73 -12.15
CA LEU A 457 -15.45 -16.60 -12.84
C LEU A 457 -16.75 -16.15 -12.16
N ASN A 458 -17.55 -17.09 -11.64
CA ASN A 458 -18.74 -16.73 -10.85
C ASN A 458 -18.38 -15.88 -9.63
N ARG A 459 -17.31 -16.22 -8.91
CA ARG A 459 -16.83 -15.45 -7.74
C ARG A 459 -16.20 -14.13 -8.17
N PHE A 460 -15.41 -14.17 -9.24
CA PHE A 460 -14.76 -13.00 -9.81
C PHE A 460 -15.78 -11.96 -10.29
N SER A 461 -16.93 -12.37 -10.81
CA SER A 461 -18.00 -11.44 -11.21
C SER A 461 -18.44 -10.55 -10.05
N ASP A 462 -18.61 -11.13 -8.85
CA ASP A 462 -18.99 -10.37 -7.65
C ASP A 462 -17.84 -9.47 -7.18
N ASP A 463 -16.60 -9.97 -7.22
CA ASP A 463 -15.41 -9.18 -6.88
C ASP A 463 -15.20 -8.01 -7.85
N LEU A 464 -15.41 -8.23 -9.15
CA LEU A 464 -15.30 -7.21 -10.20
C LEU A 464 -16.33 -6.10 -9.99
N GLN A 465 -17.57 -6.44 -9.64
CA GLN A 465 -18.60 -5.45 -9.31
C GLN A 465 -18.24 -4.63 -8.06
N ARG A 466 -17.64 -5.27 -7.05
CA ARG A 466 -17.11 -4.57 -5.88
C ARG A 466 -15.98 -3.62 -6.27
N ASP A 467 -15.00 -4.09 -7.05
CA ASP A 467 -13.86 -3.29 -7.52
C ASP A 467 -14.33 -2.07 -8.35
N ILE A 468 -15.31 -2.26 -9.23
CA ILE A 468 -15.97 -1.19 -10.01
C ILE A 468 -16.59 -0.16 -9.06
N SER A 469 -17.39 -0.63 -8.09
CA SER A 469 -18.08 0.25 -7.13
C SER A 469 -17.10 1.01 -6.23
N GLU A 470 -16.02 0.38 -5.80
CA GLU A 470 -14.96 1.00 -5.02
C GLU A 470 -14.22 2.08 -5.84
N ASN A 471 -13.92 1.79 -7.11
CA ASN A 471 -13.27 2.72 -8.02
C ASN A 471 -14.18 3.94 -8.31
N GLU A 472 -15.48 3.76 -8.54
CA GLU A 472 -16.45 4.85 -8.71
C GLU A 472 -16.46 5.82 -7.50
N GLN A 473 -16.35 5.27 -6.29
CA GLN A 473 -16.38 6.07 -5.06
C GLN A 473 -15.02 6.65 -4.67
N ARG A 474 -13.91 6.17 -5.25
CA ARG A 474 -12.53 6.53 -4.86
C ARG A 474 -12.24 8.02 -4.94
N HIS A 475 -12.77 8.70 -5.96
CA HIS A 475 -12.49 10.12 -6.23
C HIS A 475 -13.68 11.04 -5.91
N ALA A 476 -14.67 10.55 -5.16
CA ALA A 476 -15.79 11.39 -4.74
C ALA A 476 -15.29 12.55 -3.87
N LEU A 477 -15.83 13.75 -4.10
CA LEU A 477 -15.39 15.00 -3.45
C LEU A 477 -15.42 14.94 -1.90
N ASN A 478 -16.35 14.14 -1.35
CA ASN A 478 -16.50 13.94 0.10
C ASN A 478 -15.52 12.90 0.68
N ARG A 479 -14.95 12.01 -0.16
CA ARG A 479 -13.91 11.04 0.23
C ARG A 479 -12.50 11.59 0.02
N SER A 480 -12.33 12.52 -0.93
CA SER A 480 -11.12 13.34 -1.07
C SER A 480 -11.06 14.50 -0.07
N ALA A 481 -11.97 14.56 0.90
CA ALA A 481 -12.03 15.61 1.94
C ALA A 481 -10.78 15.68 2.86
N GLY A 482 -9.77 14.86 2.63
CA GLY A 482 -8.43 15.05 3.18
C GLY A 482 -7.30 14.49 2.31
N ASP A 483 -7.51 14.44 1.00
CA ASP A 483 -6.43 14.44 0.01
C ASP A 483 -6.22 15.90 -0.42
N THR A 484 -4.99 16.26 -0.76
CA THR A 484 -4.68 17.59 -1.30
C THR A 484 -5.20 17.75 -2.75
N SER A 485 -5.75 16.70 -3.34
CA SER A 485 -6.14 16.67 -4.75
C SER A 485 -7.65 16.73 -4.96
N ILE A 486 -8.05 17.50 -5.96
CA ILE A 486 -9.41 17.54 -6.49
C ILE A 486 -9.42 16.84 -7.83
N TYR A 487 -10.12 15.72 -7.88
CA TYR A 487 -10.25 14.94 -9.10
C TYR A 487 -11.38 15.50 -9.97
N VAL A 488 -11.06 15.77 -11.24
CA VAL A 488 -12.00 16.32 -12.23
C VAL A 488 -12.45 15.18 -13.14
N LEU A 489 -13.74 15.14 -13.50
CA LEU A 489 -14.32 14.12 -14.39
C LEU A 489 -14.03 12.67 -13.91
N ALA A 490 -14.07 12.44 -12.60
CA ALA A 490 -13.67 11.17 -11.99
C ALA A 490 -14.61 10.70 -10.85
N ASP A 491 -15.64 11.48 -10.52
CA ASP A 491 -16.71 11.00 -9.66
C ASP A 491 -17.55 9.92 -10.36
N ALA A 492 -18.42 9.26 -9.60
CA ALA A 492 -19.25 8.16 -10.09
C ALA A 492 -20.07 8.58 -11.33
N ASP A 493 -20.76 9.72 -11.27
CA ASP A 493 -21.59 10.21 -12.37
C ASP A 493 -20.76 10.47 -13.64
N SER A 494 -19.57 11.08 -13.50
CA SER A 494 -18.66 11.33 -14.62
C SER A 494 -18.13 10.03 -15.23
N LYS A 495 -17.74 9.07 -14.40
CA LYS A 495 -17.24 7.76 -14.85
C LYS A 495 -18.33 6.96 -15.55
N GLN A 496 -19.55 6.97 -15.03
CA GLN A 496 -20.70 6.33 -15.65
C GLN A 496 -21.04 6.98 -16.99
N ALA A 497 -21.07 8.31 -17.07
CA ALA A 497 -21.29 9.03 -18.34
C ALA A 497 -20.19 8.71 -19.38
N LEU A 498 -18.92 8.60 -18.97
CA LEU A 498 -17.84 8.15 -19.85
C LEU A 498 -18.05 6.71 -20.32
N TRP A 499 -18.43 5.82 -19.40
CA TRP A 499 -18.74 4.43 -19.73
C TRP A 499 -19.87 4.32 -20.76
N GLU A 500 -20.96 5.06 -20.63
CA GLU A 500 -22.07 5.04 -21.59
C GLU A 500 -21.62 5.38 -23.03
N VAL A 501 -20.72 6.36 -23.17
CA VAL A 501 -20.14 6.73 -24.47
C VAL A 501 -19.30 5.59 -25.03
N ILE A 502 -18.47 4.97 -24.19
CA ILE A 502 -17.59 3.86 -24.56
C ILE A 502 -18.42 2.61 -24.93
N GLU A 503 -19.40 2.25 -24.12
CA GLU A 503 -20.31 1.11 -24.32
C GLU A 503 -21.03 1.20 -25.67
N HIS A 504 -21.58 2.38 -26.01
CA HIS A 504 -22.25 2.59 -27.29
C HIS A 504 -21.31 2.36 -28.49
N LYS A 505 -20.01 2.71 -28.36
CA LYS A 505 -19.01 2.53 -29.42
C LYS A 505 -18.48 1.11 -29.52
N ILE A 506 -18.46 0.36 -28.42
CA ILE A 506 -18.14 -1.06 -28.42
C ILE A 506 -19.17 -1.84 -29.23
N GLY A 507 -20.43 -1.39 -29.28
CA GLY A 507 -21.36 -1.67 -30.39
C GLY A 507 -21.48 -3.15 -30.79
N GLY A 508 -21.75 -4.05 -29.84
CA GLY A 508 -21.91 -5.48 -30.14
C GLY A 508 -20.63 -6.24 -30.49
N ALA A 509 -19.44 -5.62 -30.36
CA ALA A 509 -18.13 -6.28 -30.46
C ALA A 509 -17.82 -7.25 -29.29
N ALA A 510 -18.86 -7.86 -28.71
CA ALA A 510 -18.80 -8.84 -27.64
C ALA A 510 -18.17 -10.18 -28.09
N THR A 511 -17.91 -10.38 -29.38
CA THR A 511 -17.14 -11.53 -29.85
C THR A 511 -15.65 -11.24 -29.74
N ASN A 512 -15.17 -11.33 -28.51
CA ASN A 512 -13.76 -11.35 -28.18
C ASN A 512 -13.13 -12.70 -28.52
N THR A 513 -13.22 -13.13 -29.78
CA THR A 513 -12.74 -14.44 -30.23
C THR A 513 -11.25 -14.63 -29.91
N GLU A 514 -10.45 -13.56 -29.98
CA GLU A 514 -9.02 -13.61 -29.70
C GLU A 514 -8.71 -13.79 -28.21
N ALA A 515 -9.34 -13.05 -27.28
CA ALA A 515 -9.10 -13.29 -25.86
C ALA A 515 -9.80 -14.56 -25.36
N ASN A 516 -10.94 -14.95 -25.95
CA ASN A 516 -11.54 -16.25 -25.65
C ASN A 516 -10.60 -17.39 -26.04
N LEU A 517 -9.94 -17.27 -27.20
CA LEU A 517 -8.90 -18.20 -27.62
C LEU A 517 -7.69 -18.17 -26.69
N SER A 518 -7.22 -16.97 -26.29
CA SER A 518 -6.10 -16.83 -25.34
C SER A 518 -6.43 -17.48 -24.00
N LEU A 519 -7.60 -17.17 -23.44
CA LEU A 519 -8.11 -17.75 -22.20
C LEU A 519 -8.23 -19.27 -22.30
N LEU A 520 -8.75 -19.81 -23.42
CA LEU A 520 -8.83 -21.25 -23.65
C LEU A 520 -7.46 -21.91 -23.71
N ARG A 521 -6.49 -21.29 -24.40
CA ARG A 521 -5.12 -21.81 -24.49
C ARG A 521 -4.45 -21.85 -23.12
N SER A 522 -4.53 -20.76 -22.36
CA SER A 522 -3.95 -20.72 -21.01
C SER A 522 -4.67 -21.65 -20.03
N THR A 523 -5.98 -21.87 -20.22
CA THR A 523 -6.72 -22.88 -19.45
C THR A 523 -6.25 -24.30 -19.81
N TYR A 524 -6.00 -24.57 -21.09
CA TYR A 524 -5.44 -25.85 -21.55
C TYR A 524 -4.01 -26.07 -21.04
N GLU A 525 -3.17 -25.03 -21.03
CA GLU A 525 -1.82 -25.06 -20.43
C GLU A 525 -1.88 -25.39 -18.93
N SER A 526 -2.83 -24.79 -18.20
CA SER A 526 -3.05 -25.12 -16.78
C SER A 526 -3.44 -26.58 -16.55
N TYR A 527 -4.22 -27.18 -17.46
CA TYR A 527 -4.50 -28.61 -17.45
C TYR A 527 -3.24 -29.45 -17.65
N LYS A 528 -2.36 -29.05 -18.57
CA LYS A 528 -1.11 -29.75 -18.87
C LYS A 528 -0.16 -29.74 -17.66
N ASP A 529 0.09 -28.57 -17.08
CA ASP A 529 1.02 -28.44 -15.94
C ASP A 529 0.60 -29.33 -14.77
N ARG A 530 -0.72 -29.50 -14.58
CA ARG A 530 -1.31 -30.40 -13.58
C ARG A 530 -1.18 -31.88 -13.94
N ALA A 531 -1.34 -32.22 -15.21
CA ALA A 531 -1.15 -33.58 -15.70
C ALA A 531 0.32 -34.03 -15.57
N GLU A 532 1.27 -33.11 -15.76
CA GLU A 532 2.72 -33.37 -15.64
C GLU A 532 3.20 -33.42 -14.18
N THR A 533 2.71 -32.53 -13.31
CA THR A 533 3.11 -32.50 -11.88
C THR A 533 2.65 -33.74 -11.09
N GLN A 534 1.51 -34.36 -11.45
CA GLN A 534 1.05 -35.62 -10.85
C GLN A 534 1.91 -36.85 -11.18
N ILE A 535 2.84 -36.75 -12.14
CA ILE A 535 3.74 -37.87 -12.52
C ILE A 535 4.93 -37.97 -11.56
N SER A 536 5.28 -36.87 -10.87
CA SER A 536 6.43 -36.82 -9.95
C SER A 536 5.96 -36.87 -8.48
N ARG A 537 6.30 -37.95 -7.77
CA ARG A 537 6.04 -38.14 -6.33
C ARG A 537 6.67 -37.07 -5.42
N PHE A 538 7.49 -36.17 -5.97
CA PHE A 538 8.23 -35.14 -5.25
C PHE A 538 7.79 -33.72 -5.62
N SER A 539 6.78 -33.55 -6.47
CA SER A 539 6.27 -32.21 -6.78
C SER A 539 5.36 -31.72 -5.66
N PRO A 540 5.46 -30.44 -5.25
CA PRO A 540 4.46 -29.84 -4.38
C PRO A 540 3.06 -30.00 -5.01
N GLU A 541 2.01 -30.01 -4.17
CA GLU A 541 0.65 -29.93 -4.70
C GLU A 541 0.57 -28.79 -5.72
N PRO A 542 -0.02 -29.02 -6.91
CA PRO A 542 -0.10 -27.98 -7.91
C PRO A 542 -0.79 -26.76 -7.31
N GLU A 543 -0.24 -25.56 -7.55
CA GLU A 543 -0.85 -24.30 -7.14
C GLU A 543 -2.34 -24.28 -7.51
N SER A 544 -3.16 -23.71 -6.63
CA SER A 544 -4.59 -23.58 -6.87
C SER A 544 -4.79 -22.84 -8.20
N PHE A 545 -5.50 -23.44 -9.14
CA PHE A 545 -5.83 -22.79 -10.40
C PHE A 545 -6.77 -21.65 -10.11
N ASP A 546 -6.27 -20.44 -10.32
CA ASP A 546 -7.04 -19.22 -10.17
C ASP A 546 -7.53 -18.75 -11.53
N GLY A 547 -8.72 -19.23 -11.91
CA GLY A 547 -9.39 -18.77 -13.12
C GLY A 547 -9.72 -17.27 -13.12
N ALA A 548 -9.79 -16.63 -11.95
CA ALA A 548 -10.06 -15.20 -11.84
C ALA A 548 -8.82 -14.37 -12.22
N GLU A 549 -7.65 -14.75 -11.71
CA GLU A 549 -6.38 -14.15 -12.11
C GLU A 549 -6.13 -14.33 -13.61
N LEU A 550 -6.41 -15.51 -14.13
CA LEU A 550 -6.25 -15.79 -15.55
C LEU A 550 -7.18 -14.91 -16.42
N TYR A 551 -8.44 -14.74 -16.00
CA TYR A 551 -9.37 -13.85 -16.70
C TYR A 551 -8.95 -12.39 -16.63
N ARG A 552 -8.47 -11.92 -15.46
CA ARG A 552 -7.94 -10.55 -15.31
C ARG A 552 -6.78 -10.32 -16.28
N LYS A 553 -5.81 -11.24 -16.31
CA LYS A 553 -4.64 -11.14 -17.18
C LYS A 553 -5.01 -11.20 -18.67
N GLU A 554 -5.77 -12.21 -19.10
CA GLU A 554 -6.01 -12.46 -20.53
C GLU A 554 -7.11 -11.57 -21.10
N VAL A 555 -8.16 -11.26 -20.31
CA VAL A 555 -9.34 -10.54 -20.78
C VAL A 555 -9.33 -9.07 -20.34
N VAL A 556 -9.15 -8.76 -19.05
CA VAL A 556 -9.15 -7.36 -18.58
C VAL A 556 -7.94 -6.61 -19.15
N ASP A 557 -6.74 -7.10 -18.86
CA ASP A 557 -5.49 -6.43 -19.26
C ASP A 557 -5.11 -6.77 -20.70
N GLY A 558 -5.22 -8.06 -21.05
CA GLY A 558 -4.79 -8.60 -22.34
C GLY A 558 -5.62 -8.13 -23.53
N PHE A 559 -6.92 -7.85 -23.31
CA PHE A 559 -7.86 -7.46 -24.34
C PHE A 559 -8.57 -6.14 -24.07
N CYS A 560 -9.33 -6.01 -22.97
CA CYS A 560 -10.20 -4.85 -22.74
C CYS A 560 -9.39 -3.56 -22.70
N LEU A 561 -8.32 -3.55 -21.89
CA LEU A 561 -7.41 -2.41 -21.74
C LEU A 561 -6.71 -2.06 -23.07
N LYS A 562 -6.18 -3.06 -23.79
CA LYS A 562 -5.54 -2.83 -25.09
C LYS A 562 -6.53 -2.31 -26.13
N TYR A 563 -7.75 -2.82 -26.14
CA TYR A 563 -8.80 -2.38 -27.05
C TYR A 563 -9.16 -0.91 -26.78
N LEU A 564 -9.35 -0.54 -25.51
CA LEU A 564 -9.60 0.85 -25.10
C LEU A 564 -8.47 1.77 -25.58
N ARG A 565 -7.21 1.43 -25.26
CA ARG A 565 -6.04 2.24 -25.66
C ARG A 565 -5.91 2.40 -27.17
N ASN A 566 -6.07 1.31 -27.92
CA ASN A 566 -5.82 1.30 -29.37
C ASN A 566 -6.97 1.90 -30.18
N ASN A 567 -8.22 1.77 -29.72
CA ASN A 567 -9.39 2.11 -30.53
C ASN A 567 -10.20 3.28 -29.96
N LEU A 568 -10.19 3.50 -28.65
CA LEU A 568 -11.10 4.42 -27.95
C LEU A 568 -10.38 5.44 -27.04
N SER A 569 -9.05 5.53 -27.10
CA SER A 569 -8.27 6.47 -26.27
C SER A 569 -8.69 7.93 -26.44
N ALA A 570 -9.12 8.33 -27.64
CA ALA A 570 -9.64 9.68 -27.90
C ALA A 570 -10.90 10.04 -27.10
N ASP A 571 -11.60 9.05 -26.51
CA ASP A 571 -12.86 9.24 -25.78
C ASP A 571 -12.70 9.30 -24.27
N TYR A 572 -11.51 9.03 -23.73
CA TYR A 572 -11.24 9.09 -22.30
C TYR A 572 -9.84 9.58 -21.93
N SER A 573 -8.85 9.56 -22.83
CA SER A 573 -7.49 10.02 -22.55
C SER A 573 -7.39 11.53 -22.77
N PHE A 574 -7.77 12.27 -21.73
CA PHE A 574 -7.82 13.72 -21.75
C PHE A 574 -6.69 14.34 -20.93
N HIS A 575 -6.27 15.53 -21.34
CA HIS A 575 -5.59 16.44 -20.43
C HIS A 575 -6.63 17.22 -19.60
N ILE A 576 -6.17 17.90 -18.54
CA ILE A 576 -7.07 18.50 -17.53
C ILE A 576 -8.05 19.53 -18.11
N ALA A 577 -7.64 20.32 -19.12
CA ALA A 577 -8.53 21.31 -19.73
C ALA A 577 -9.74 20.66 -20.43
N GLU A 578 -9.55 19.54 -21.12
CA GLU A 578 -10.66 18.82 -21.76
C GLU A 578 -11.55 18.13 -20.71
N ALA A 579 -10.95 17.58 -19.65
CA ALA A 579 -11.71 17.05 -18.52
C ALA A 579 -12.58 18.12 -17.84
N ILE A 580 -12.06 19.35 -17.66
CA ILE A 580 -12.82 20.49 -17.12
C ILE A 580 -13.97 20.87 -18.06
N LYS A 581 -13.75 20.93 -19.38
CA LYS A 581 -14.81 21.25 -20.35
C LYS A 581 -15.95 20.24 -20.29
N ARG A 582 -15.62 18.95 -20.28
CA ARG A 582 -16.62 17.88 -20.19
C ARG A 582 -17.33 17.87 -18.84
N GLY A 583 -16.59 18.07 -17.75
CA GLY A 583 -17.16 18.22 -16.41
C GLY A 583 -18.14 19.39 -16.33
N ALA A 584 -17.83 20.52 -16.96
CA ALA A 584 -18.73 21.68 -17.02
C ALA A 584 -20.04 21.36 -17.74
N VAL A 585 -19.98 20.62 -18.85
CA VAL A 585 -21.17 20.13 -19.57
C VAL A 585 -22.03 19.23 -18.68
N LEU A 586 -21.42 18.25 -18.01
CA LEU A 586 -22.14 17.34 -17.09
C LEU A 586 -22.80 18.08 -15.92
N ASN A 587 -22.14 19.13 -15.41
CA ASN A 587 -22.65 19.95 -14.31
C ASN A 587 -23.62 21.08 -14.78
N ASN A 588 -23.89 21.20 -16.08
CA ASN A 588 -24.69 22.29 -16.66
C ASN A 588 -24.15 23.71 -16.31
N GLU A 589 -22.84 23.86 -16.26
CA GLU A 589 -22.14 25.12 -15.96
C GLU A 589 -21.34 25.62 -17.18
N SER A 590 -21.00 26.91 -17.23
CA SER A 590 -19.98 27.36 -18.17
C SER A 590 -18.59 26.87 -17.72
N VAL A 591 -17.66 26.68 -18.66
CA VAL A 591 -16.28 26.25 -18.36
C VAL A 591 -15.62 27.14 -17.31
N GLN A 592 -15.82 28.45 -17.39
CA GLN A 592 -15.26 29.44 -16.47
C GLN A 592 -15.90 29.38 -15.08
N GLN A 593 -17.22 29.12 -14.99
CA GLN A 593 -17.92 28.94 -13.71
C GLN A 593 -17.45 27.67 -13.00
N TYR A 594 -17.36 26.57 -13.76
CA TYR A 594 -16.88 25.28 -13.24
C TYR A 594 -15.42 25.35 -12.78
N LEU A 595 -14.55 25.94 -13.60
CA LEU A 595 -13.14 26.18 -13.24
C LEU A 595 -13.02 27.05 -11.99
N ARG A 596 -13.81 28.12 -11.87
CA ARG A 596 -13.82 28.97 -10.66
C ARG A 596 -14.26 28.19 -9.43
N ARG A 597 -15.29 27.34 -9.53
CA ARG A 597 -15.77 26.52 -8.42
C ARG A 597 -14.69 25.53 -7.96
N LEU A 598 -14.08 24.80 -8.89
CA LEU A 598 -12.97 23.90 -8.59
C LEU A 598 -11.77 24.64 -8.01
N GLY A 599 -11.42 25.79 -8.61
CA GLY A 599 -10.31 26.64 -8.17
C GLY A 599 -10.47 27.17 -6.75
N ASN A 600 -11.67 27.60 -6.37
CA ASN A 600 -11.98 28.05 -5.01
C ASN A 600 -11.79 26.92 -3.99
N THR A 601 -12.23 25.70 -4.32
CA THR A 601 -12.04 24.53 -3.45
C THR A 601 -10.56 24.18 -3.31
N ALA A 602 -9.80 24.16 -4.43
CA ALA A 602 -8.37 23.86 -4.41
C ALA A 602 -7.60 24.90 -3.61
N MET A 603 -7.94 26.19 -3.77
CA MET A 603 -7.34 27.27 -2.98
C MET A 603 -7.69 27.18 -1.49
N ALA A 604 -8.90 26.73 -1.13
CA ALA A 604 -9.22 26.50 0.28
C ALA A 604 -8.43 25.31 0.87
N GLN A 605 -8.18 24.27 0.08
CA GLN A 605 -7.42 23.07 0.48
C GLN A 605 -5.90 23.29 0.49
N SER A 606 -5.38 24.22 -0.31
CA SER A 606 -3.95 24.52 -0.38
C SER A 606 -3.48 25.55 0.64
N LYS A 607 -4.35 26.02 1.54
CA LYS A 607 -3.94 26.95 2.61
C LYS A 607 -2.74 26.39 3.39
N PRO A 608 -1.76 27.23 3.77
CA PRO A 608 -0.61 26.79 4.54
C PRO A 608 -1.00 25.99 5.78
N PHE A 609 -0.27 24.91 6.06
CA PHE A 609 -0.41 24.11 7.28
C PHE A 609 0.32 24.75 8.45
N LEU A 610 -0.02 26.00 8.73
CA LEU A 610 0.58 26.78 9.81
C LEU A 610 -0.39 27.90 10.20
N ASP A 611 -0.85 27.88 11.45
CA ASP A 611 -1.73 28.93 11.97
C ASP A 611 -0.88 30.11 12.49
N THR A 612 -1.29 31.34 12.18
CA THR A 612 -0.55 32.55 12.57
C THR A 612 -1.48 33.71 12.86
N GLU A 613 -1.02 34.68 13.65
CA GLU A 613 -1.78 35.84 14.11
C GLU A 613 -2.11 36.86 13.01
N THR A 614 -1.34 36.85 11.92
CA THR A 614 -1.50 37.78 10.80
C THR A 614 -2.59 37.33 9.83
N SER A 615 -3.42 38.28 9.39
CA SER A 615 -4.44 38.05 8.36
C SER A 615 -3.84 37.43 7.10
N ASP A 616 -4.63 36.66 6.33
CA ASP A 616 -4.30 36.05 5.02
C ASP A 616 -3.63 36.99 3.98
N GLN A 617 -3.45 38.29 4.27
CA GLN A 617 -2.83 39.30 3.41
C GLN A 617 -1.37 39.00 3.01
N ASN A 618 -0.65 38.13 3.74
CA ASN A 618 0.72 37.72 3.42
C ASN A 618 0.80 36.33 2.75
N ASP A 619 -0.33 35.65 2.49
CA ASP A 619 -0.31 34.38 1.77
C ASP A 619 -0.07 34.62 0.29
N VAL A 620 1.01 34.04 -0.23
CA VAL A 620 1.27 34.03 -1.67
C VAL A 620 0.66 32.78 -2.27
N CYS A 621 -0.14 32.95 -3.32
CA CYS A 621 -0.73 31.84 -4.06
C CYS A 621 -0.18 31.79 -5.48
N LEU A 622 0.41 30.65 -5.86
CA LEU A 622 0.91 30.39 -7.20
C LEU A 622 0.06 29.30 -7.86
N TRP A 623 -0.48 29.62 -9.03
CA TRP A 623 -1.16 28.67 -9.89
C TRP A 623 -0.23 28.24 -11.02
N ALA A 624 0.20 26.97 -11.01
CA ALA A 624 1.07 26.38 -12.03
C ALA A 624 0.26 25.63 -13.08
N ILE A 625 0.42 26.02 -14.35
CA ILE A 625 -0.37 25.55 -15.49
C ILE A 625 0.51 25.52 -16.75
N THR A 626 0.29 24.55 -17.65
CA THR A 626 0.99 24.52 -18.94
C THR A 626 0.41 25.51 -19.96
N PRO A 627 1.20 25.98 -20.95
CA PRO A 627 0.68 26.82 -22.03
C PRO A 627 -0.46 26.17 -22.82
N THR A 628 -0.41 24.84 -22.99
CA THR A 628 -1.43 24.05 -23.70
C THR A 628 -2.78 24.14 -22.97
N VAL A 629 -2.79 23.83 -21.67
CA VAL A 629 -3.99 23.90 -20.83
C VAL A 629 -4.57 25.31 -20.79
N VAL A 630 -3.72 26.35 -20.73
CA VAL A 630 -4.17 27.76 -20.78
C VAL A 630 -4.85 28.10 -22.10
N ALA A 631 -4.25 27.70 -23.23
CA ALA A 631 -4.82 27.96 -24.55
C ALA A 631 -6.21 27.31 -24.68
N ASP A 632 -6.34 26.07 -24.23
CA ASP A 632 -7.57 25.30 -24.35
C ASP A 632 -8.69 25.81 -23.43
N LEU A 633 -8.35 26.44 -22.30
CA LEU A 633 -9.32 27.05 -21.38
C LEU A 633 -9.75 28.48 -21.77
N GLY A 634 -9.40 28.93 -22.98
CA GLY A 634 -9.80 30.25 -23.50
C GLY A 634 -8.74 31.35 -23.36
N GLY A 635 -7.50 30.97 -23.00
CA GLY A 635 -6.36 31.88 -22.93
C GLY A 635 -6.11 32.47 -21.54
N ARG A 636 -5.01 33.22 -21.42
CA ARG A 636 -4.46 33.69 -20.14
C ARG A 636 -5.44 34.53 -19.32
N GLU A 637 -6.18 35.43 -19.95
CA GLU A 637 -7.10 36.32 -19.25
C GLU A 637 -8.33 35.59 -18.69
N GLU A 638 -8.88 34.62 -19.42
CA GLU A 638 -10.02 33.81 -18.96
C GLU A 638 -9.64 32.93 -17.76
N VAL A 639 -8.48 32.28 -17.84
CA VAL A 639 -7.94 31.48 -16.72
C VAL A 639 -7.66 32.37 -15.50
N ARG A 640 -7.02 33.54 -15.71
CA ARG A 640 -6.79 34.54 -14.66
C ARG A 640 -8.10 34.99 -14.02
N ASN A 641 -9.12 35.26 -14.84
CA ASN A 641 -10.43 35.70 -14.36
C ASN A 641 -11.17 34.61 -13.58
N SER A 642 -10.90 33.35 -13.87
CA SER A 642 -11.55 32.21 -13.23
C SER A 642 -10.88 31.84 -11.90
N LEU A 643 -9.53 31.83 -11.85
CA LEU A 643 -8.76 31.37 -10.69
C LEU A 643 -8.29 32.47 -9.74
N ILE A 644 -8.08 33.71 -10.22
CA ILE A 644 -7.31 34.74 -9.49
C ILE A 644 -8.06 36.06 -9.34
N LYS A 645 -9.19 36.26 -10.03
CA LYS A 645 -9.88 37.57 -10.04
C LYS A 645 -10.25 38.05 -8.63
N GLY A 646 -9.72 39.21 -8.26
CA GLY A 646 -9.97 39.85 -6.96
C GLY A 646 -9.03 39.40 -5.85
N ILE A 647 -8.03 38.57 -6.14
CA ILE A 647 -7.06 38.05 -5.18
C ILE A 647 -5.69 38.64 -5.50
N SER A 648 -5.27 39.65 -4.74
CA SER A 648 -4.03 40.41 -5.01
C SER A 648 -2.76 39.59 -4.83
N SER A 649 -2.79 38.59 -3.96
CA SER A 649 -1.63 37.76 -3.63
C SER A 649 -1.50 36.49 -4.49
N ALA A 650 -2.40 36.29 -5.45
CA ALA A 650 -2.38 35.15 -6.35
C ALA A 650 -1.76 35.50 -7.72
N SER A 651 -0.95 34.60 -8.28
CA SER A 651 -0.36 34.76 -9.62
C SER A 651 -0.31 33.45 -10.43
N LEU A 652 -0.28 33.59 -11.76
CA LEU A 652 -0.14 32.45 -12.70
C LEU A 652 1.34 32.25 -13.06
N VAL A 653 1.80 31.01 -12.96
CA VAL A 653 3.08 30.53 -13.46
C VAL A 653 2.79 29.60 -14.64
N ILE A 654 3.09 30.06 -15.85
CA ILE A 654 2.76 29.33 -17.08
C ILE A 654 4.06 28.82 -17.70
N GLU A 655 4.32 27.52 -17.59
CA GLU A 655 5.56 26.90 -18.04
C GLU A 655 5.32 25.50 -18.62
N LYS A 656 6.16 25.09 -19.57
CA LYS A 656 6.05 23.75 -20.21
C LYS A 656 6.53 22.59 -19.33
N ALA A 657 7.16 22.89 -18.20
CA ALA A 657 7.73 21.90 -17.29
C ALA A 657 6.68 21.24 -16.37
N PHE A 658 5.44 21.74 -16.35
CA PHE A 658 4.33 21.13 -15.62
C PHE A 658 3.61 20.07 -16.47
N ASP A 659 2.84 19.21 -15.82
CA ASP A 659 2.07 18.15 -16.50
C ASP A 659 0.74 18.70 -17.05
N ASP A 660 0.33 18.22 -18.22
CA ASP A 660 -0.95 18.60 -18.84
C ASP A 660 -2.17 17.95 -18.14
N ASP A 661 -1.96 16.95 -17.28
CA ASP A 661 -3.00 16.24 -16.53
C ASP A 661 -3.47 16.98 -15.26
N ARG A 662 -2.80 18.08 -14.88
CA ARG A 662 -3.06 18.78 -13.62
C ARG A 662 -2.91 20.30 -13.68
N ILE A 663 -3.59 20.97 -12.75
CA ILE A 663 -3.42 22.39 -12.44
C ILE A 663 -3.09 22.49 -10.95
N ILE A 664 -1.93 23.04 -10.61
CA ILE A 664 -1.43 23.07 -9.23
C ILE A 664 -1.73 24.44 -8.61
N CYS A 665 -2.25 24.43 -7.39
CA CYS A 665 -2.42 25.57 -6.51
C CYS A 665 -1.45 25.42 -5.33
N PHE A 666 -0.39 26.22 -5.32
CA PHE A 666 0.63 26.20 -4.29
C PHE A 666 0.54 27.48 -3.47
N GLN A 667 0.32 27.38 -2.16
CA GLN A 667 0.32 28.54 -1.27
C GLN A 667 1.38 28.43 -0.21
N PHE A 668 1.98 29.57 0.10
CA PHE A 668 3.00 29.65 1.12
C PHE A 668 3.04 31.02 1.78
N ARG A 669 3.62 31.06 2.98
CA ARG A 669 3.82 32.26 3.78
C ARG A 669 5.25 32.29 4.28
N LEU A 670 6.04 33.26 3.83
CA LEU A 670 7.47 33.37 4.11
C LEU A 670 7.77 34.25 5.33
N ASN A 671 9.06 34.20 5.73
CA ASN A 671 9.67 35.14 6.66
C ASN A 671 8.94 35.23 8.01
N LEU A 672 8.35 34.12 8.46
CA LEU A 672 7.72 34.06 9.76
C LEU A 672 8.80 33.99 10.83
N SER A 673 8.59 34.74 11.91
CA SER A 673 9.32 34.55 13.17
C SER A 673 8.60 33.50 14.02
N VAL A 674 9.30 32.95 15.01
CA VAL A 674 8.69 32.03 15.97
C VAL A 674 7.51 32.69 16.71
N GLU A 675 7.57 34.02 16.88
CA GLU A 675 6.55 34.85 17.51
C GLU A 675 5.23 34.87 16.73
N ASN A 676 5.27 34.66 15.41
CA ASN A 676 4.07 34.61 14.58
C ASN A 676 3.28 33.30 14.75
N LEU A 677 3.85 32.29 15.40
CA LEU A 677 3.27 30.96 15.55
C LEU A 677 2.39 30.92 16.81
N THR A 678 1.13 31.35 16.70
CA THR A 678 0.18 31.58 17.80
C THR A 678 0.06 30.41 18.78
N ARG A 679 0.03 29.20 18.24
CA ARG A 679 -0.07 27.94 19.00
C ARG A 679 1.15 27.64 19.88
N PHE A 680 2.29 28.24 19.56
CA PHE A 680 3.58 28.13 20.25
C PHE A 680 3.93 29.40 21.04
N GLN A 681 3.04 30.40 21.10
CA GLN A 681 3.23 31.58 21.94
C GLN A 681 2.81 31.30 23.40
N PRO A 682 3.19 32.17 24.37
CA PRO A 682 2.76 32.03 25.76
C PRO A 682 1.23 31.94 25.88
N GLY A 683 0.74 30.88 26.54
CA GLY A 683 -0.70 30.60 26.64
C GLY A 683 -1.30 29.87 25.44
N GLY A 684 -0.49 29.55 24.42
CA GLY A 684 -0.85 28.68 23.30
C GLY A 684 -0.89 27.19 23.72
N GLU A 685 -1.60 26.36 22.96
CA GLU A 685 -1.84 24.96 23.35
C GLU A 685 -0.55 24.11 23.43
N TYR A 686 0.48 24.42 22.64
CA TYR A 686 1.75 23.68 22.64
C TYR A 686 2.65 24.11 23.79
N GLU A 687 2.69 25.42 24.08
CA GLU A 687 3.46 25.97 25.20
C GLU A 687 2.85 25.55 26.54
N ALA A 688 1.52 25.63 26.69
CA ALA A 688 0.84 25.21 27.91
C ALA A 688 1.08 23.73 28.24
N ALA A 689 0.98 22.86 27.23
CA ALA A 689 1.27 21.42 27.39
C ALA A 689 2.75 21.17 27.73
N TYR A 690 3.67 21.92 27.11
CA TYR A 690 5.09 21.86 27.47
C TYR A 690 5.31 22.28 28.92
N SER A 691 4.78 23.43 29.34
CA SER A 691 5.00 24.00 30.67
C SER A 691 4.41 23.12 31.78
N GLU A 692 3.23 22.54 31.59
CA GLU A 692 2.63 21.62 32.57
C GLU A 692 3.49 20.37 32.79
N ILE A 693 3.96 19.74 31.70
CA ILE A 693 4.78 18.53 31.79
C ILE A 693 6.21 18.86 32.25
N HIS A 694 6.74 20.01 31.84
CA HIS A 694 8.02 20.54 32.30
C HIS A 694 8.02 20.74 33.81
N ASP A 695 7.01 21.41 34.37
CA ASP A 695 6.91 21.66 35.81
C ASP A 695 6.83 20.35 36.59
N GLN A 696 6.16 19.34 36.04
CA GLN A 696 6.14 17.99 36.60
C GLN A 696 7.55 17.36 36.60
N LEU A 697 8.25 17.38 35.46
CA LEU A 697 9.59 16.82 35.30
C LEU A 697 10.64 17.51 36.19
N ALA A 698 10.62 18.84 36.23
CA ALA A 698 11.52 19.63 37.05
C ALA A 698 11.34 19.33 38.55
N ARG A 699 10.11 19.01 38.98
CA ARG A 699 9.83 18.57 40.36
C ARG A 699 10.23 17.11 40.63
N GLU A 700 10.26 16.27 39.61
CA GLU A 700 10.62 14.85 39.71
C GLU A 700 12.15 14.60 39.62
N GLU A 701 12.92 15.37 38.83
CA GLU A 701 14.40 15.24 38.73
C GLU A 701 15.13 15.62 40.02
N ASP A 702 14.57 16.56 40.80
CA ASP A 702 15.13 16.98 42.10
C ASP A 702 14.73 16.02 43.25
N ASP A 703 13.90 14.99 43.00
CA ASP A 703 13.57 13.93 43.95
C ASP A 703 14.55 12.76 43.83
N VAL A 704 15.50 12.69 44.78
CA VAL A 704 16.66 11.77 44.82
C VAL A 704 16.29 10.27 44.74
N ASN A 705 15.00 9.92 44.86
CA ASN A 705 14.52 8.53 44.94
C ASN A 705 13.88 7.94 43.67
N ARG A 706 13.86 8.63 42.52
CA ARG A 706 13.34 8.06 41.26
C ARG A 706 14.38 8.07 40.12
N GLN A 707 14.64 6.88 39.55
CA GLN A 707 15.64 6.64 38.50
C GLN A 707 15.07 6.55 37.08
N THR A 708 13.85 7.01 36.81
CA THR A 708 13.30 6.88 35.45
C THR A 708 12.47 8.10 35.07
N PRO A 709 12.90 8.91 34.07
CA PRO A 709 12.04 9.93 33.52
C PRO A 709 10.77 9.27 32.94
N PRO A 710 9.60 9.90 33.04
CA PRO A 710 8.36 9.35 32.50
C PRO A 710 8.52 9.09 31.00
N SER A 711 8.01 7.94 30.53
CA SER A 711 8.14 7.40 29.16
C SER A 711 7.36 8.17 28.08
N VAL A 712 7.22 9.49 28.27
CA VAL A 712 6.25 10.36 27.58
C VAL A 712 6.92 11.17 26.44
N PHE A 713 8.26 11.27 26.44
CA PHE A 713 9.02 12.04 25.42
C PHE A 713 9.83 11.14 24.49
N THR A 714 9.88 11.54 23.21
CA THR A 714 10.81 10.99 22.22
C THR A 714 12.22 11.52 22.48
N HIS A 715 13.24 10.91 21.87
CA HIS A 715 14.62 11.39 22.00
C HIS A 715 14.73 12.81 21.42
N HIS A 716 15.23 13.75 22.22
CA HIS A 716 15.54 15.13 21.85
C HIS A 716 17.04 15.29 21.61
N VAL A 717 17.45 16.27 20.81
CA VAL A 717 18.86 16.46 20.43
C VAL A 717 19.68 16.95 21.62
N HIS A 718 19.12 17.87 22.41
CA HIS A 718 19.76 18.42 23.59
C HIS A 718 19.32 17.67 24.84
N LYS A 719 20.25 17.06 25.59
CA LYS A 719 19.94 16.25 26.79
C LYS A 719 19.17 17.02 27.89
N ASP A 720 19.37 18.33 27.97
CA ASP A 720 18.74 19.22 28.95
C ASP A 720 17.62 20.09 28.31
N TRP A 721 16.95 19.60 27.27
CA TRP A 721 15.85 20.30 26.57
C TRP A 721 14.71 20.75 27.49
N HIS A 722 14.52 20.02 28.59
CA HIS A 722 13.52 20.27 29.63
C HIS A 722 14.02 21.23 30.71
N ARG A 723 15.23 21.78 30.65
CA ARG A 723 15.73 22.72 31.67
C ARG A 723 15.49 24.18 31.25
N PRO A 724 14.96 25.04 32.13
CA PRO A 724 14.75 26.45 31.80
C PRO A 724 16.07 27.17 31.49
N GLY A 725 16.04 28.06 30.50
CA GLY A 725 17.16 28.93 30.10
C GLY A 725 18.38 28.22 29.48
N ILE A 726 18.30 26.91 29.24
CA ILE A 726 19.29 26.17 28.45
C ILE A 726 19.05 26.39 26.95
N LEU A 727 17.81 26.21 26.51
CA LEU A 727 17.36 26.54 25.16
C LEU A 727 16.62 27.87 25.17
N ALA A 728 16.69 28.64 24.08
CA ALA A 728 15.85 29.81 23.90
C ALA A 728 14.36 29.42 23.92
N SER A 729 13.53 30.24 24.54
CA SER A 729 12.07 30.12 24.44
C SER A 729 11.59 30.52 23.05
N CYS A 730 10.38 30.08 22.70
CA CYS A 730 9.64 30.59 21.54
C CYS A 730 9.11 32.02 21.76
N SER A 731 9.34 32.62 22.94
CA SER A 731 9.04 34.00 23.30
C SER A 731 10.21 34.69 24.00
N CYS A 732 10.63 35.84 23.49
CA CYS A 732 11.67 36.67 24.09
C CYS A 732 11.28 37.16 25.50
N GLU A 733 10.01 37.49 25.71
CA GLU A 733 9.50 37.96 27.01
C GLU A 733 9.61 36.89 28.09
N ALA A 734 9.39 35.62 27.72
CA ALA A 734 9.48 34.49 28.65
C ALA A 734 10.93 34.26 29.13
N ASP A 735 11.92 34.37 28.23
CA ASP A 735 13.34 34.24 28.59
C ASP A 735 13.81 35.40 29.47
N GLU A 736 13.34 36.62 29.21
CA GLU A 736 13.62 37.80 30.04
C GLU A 736 13.02 37.64 31.44
N GLN A 737 11.75 37.22 31.55
CA GLN A 737 11.09 37.01 32.84
C GLN A 737 11.77 35.91 33.67
N LEU A 738 12.18 34.80 33.03
CA LEU A 738 12.91 33.73 33.68
C LEU A 738 14.23 34.22 34.27
N LEU A 739 14.96 35.05 33.52
CA LEU A 739 16.19 35.66 34.00
C LEU A 739 15.94 36.65 35.15
N GLU A 740 14.90 37.49 35.07
CA GLU A 740 14.52 38.39 36.16
C GLU A 740 14.25 37.61 37.46
N ASN A 741 13.51 36.49 37.35
CA ASN A 741 13.17 35.63 38.48
C ASN A 741 14.41 34.95 39.08
N ALA A 742 15.34 34.47 38.26
CA ALA A 742 16.58 33.87 38.72
C ALA A 742 17.50 34.88 39.41
N LEU A 743 17.61 36.09 38.87
CA LEU A 743 18.36 37.19 39.48
C LEU A 743 17.73 37.63 40.81
N SER A 744 16.40 37.67 40.88
CA SER A 744 15.65 37.93 42.12
C SER A 744 15.97 36.89 43.19
N ALA A 745 15.86 35.59 42.87
CA ALA A 745 16.18 34.51 43.79
C ALA A 745 17.65 34.54 44.22
N TRP A 746 18.59 34.85 43.30
CA TRP A 746 20.01 34.97 43.62
C TRP A 746 20.26 36.04 44.68
N VAL A 747 19.78 37.27 44.43
CA VAL A 747 19.91 38.38 45.37
C VAL A 747 19.28 38.05 46.72
N THR A 748 18.07 37.49 46.71
CA THR A 748 17.32 37.13 47.92
C THR A 748 18.05 36.08 48.74
N GLY A 749 18.59 35.02 48.14
CA GLY A 749 19.31 33.96 48.86
C GLY A 749 20.57 34.48 49.57
N TRP A 750 21.25 35.49 49.02
CA TRP A 750 22.33 36.19 49.72
C TRP A 750 21.81 37.00 50.91
N ALA A 751 20.68 37.69 50.77
CA ALA A 751 20.08 38.49 51.84
C ALA A 751 19.71 37.66 53.08
N ILE A 752 19.24 36.43 52.89
CA ILE A 752 18.81 35.53 53.97
C ILE A 752 19.87 34.50 54.39
N ALA A 753 21.11 34.61 53.89
CA ALA A 753 22.23 33.71 54.21
C ALA A 753 21.98 32.22 53.88
N GLU A 754 21.18 31.93 52.86
CA GLU A 754 20.92 30.55 52.42
C GLU A 754 22.04 29.96 51.56
N PHE A 755 22.94 30.80 51.06
CA PHE A 755 24.14 30.39 50.33
C PHE A 755 25.34 30.35 51.28
N GLU A 756 25.83 29.15 51.61
CA GLU A 756 27.02 28.96 52.44
C GLU A 756 28.27 28.69 51.58
N GLU A 757 29.33 29.49 51.77
CA GLU A 757 30.62 29.23 51.15
C GLU A 757 31.42 28.22 51.98
N ARG A 758 31.90 27.14 51.34
CA ARG A 758 32.79 26.15 51.97
C ARG A 758 34.03 25.90 51.13
N SER A 759 35.16 25.69 51.79
CA SER A 759 36.42 25.31 51.14
C SER A 759 36.50 23.78 51.05
N VAL A 760 36.51 23.25 49.83
CA VAL A 760 36.69 21.82 49.55
C VAL A 760 37.88 21.68 48.61
N ASN A 761 38.88 20.89 48.98
CA ASN A 761 40.08 20.65 48.16
C ASN A 761 40.77 21.94 47.63
N ARG A 762 40.82 23.00 48.47
CA ARG A 762 41.38 24.34 48.13
C ARG A 762 40.60 25.11 47.06
N LYS A 763 39.43 24.64 46.64
CA LYS A 763 38.45 25.40 45.85
C LYS A 763 37.32 25.88 46.75
N LYS A 764 36.77 27.06 46.43
CA LYS A 764 35.63 27.67 47.14
C LYS A 764 34.35 27.27 46.42
N HIS A 765 33.47 26.57 47.13
CA HIS A 765 32.18 26.10 46.64
C HIS A 765 31.05 26.79 47.38
N ILE A 766 29.92 27.02 46.70
CA ILE A 766 28.69 27.52 47.32
C ILE A 766 27.71 26.36 47.48
N TYR A 767 27.14 26.24 48.68
CA TYR A 767 26.11 25.27 49.02
C TYR A 767 24.77 25.94 49.32
N PHE A 768 23.68 25.37 48.83
CA PHE A 768 22.31 25.67 49.30
C PHE A 768 21.75 24.44 50.02
N ASN A 769 21.51 24.53 51.34
CA ASN A 769 21.01 23.45 52.21
C ASN A 769 21.71 22.06 52.02
N ASN A 770 22.98 22.04 51.61
CA ASN A 770 23.75 20.85 51.21
C ASN A 770 23.26 20.12 49.94
N VAL A 771 22.40 20.74 49.12
CA VAL A 771 21.77 20.15 47.91
C VAL A 771 22.44 20.62 46.62
N LEU A 772 22.67 21.93 46.45
CA LEU A 772 23.33 22.48 45.26
C LEU A 772 24.83 22.69 45.54
N LEU A 773 25.71 22.05 44.78
CA LEU A 773 27.16 22.33 44.76
C LEU A 773 27.49 23.15 43.52
N VAL A 774 27.83 24.43 43.68
CA VAL A 774 28.33 25.24 42.56
C VAL A 774 29.86 25.27 42.62
N GLU A 775 30.49 24.76 41.55
CA GLU A 775 31.94 24.80 41.38
C GLU A 775 32.41 26.23 41.08
N ASP A 776 33.48 26.65 41.76
CA ASP A 776 34.17 27.93 41.59
C ASP A 776 33.22 29.14 41.77
N ASN A 777 33.12 29.63 43.02
CA ASN A 777 32.34 30.75 43.61
C ASN A 777 32.09 32.02 42.73
N THR A 778 31.64 31.86 41.50
CA THR A 778 31.35 32.94 40.55
C THR A 778 29.85 33.19 40.50
N PRO A 779 29.42 34.47 40.42
CA PRO A 779 28.01 34.82 40.28
C PRO A 779 27.32 34.15 39.09
N GLU A 780 28.04 33.99 37.97
CA GLU A 780 27.49 33.46 36.72
C GLU A 780 27.06 31.99 36.86
N THR A 781 27.89 31.12 37.44
CA THR A 781 27.55 29.70 37.59
C THR A 781 26.34 29.51 38.51
N LEU A 782 26.24 30.29 39.59
CA LEU A 782 25.10 30.23 40.50
C LEU A 782 23.81 30.77 39.86
N ILE A 783 23.89 31.86 39.10
CA ILE A 783 22.74 32.38 38.33
C ILE A 783 22.31 31.36 37.27
N LYS A 784 23.24 30.70 36.57
CA LYS A 784 22.92 29.60 35.64
C LYS A 784 22.20 28.45 36.34
N SER A 785 22.67 28.02 37.52
CA SER A 785 21.98 26.99 38.31
C SER A 785 20.57 27.42 38.76
N LEU A 786 20.40 28.69 39.14
CA LEU A 786 19.11 29.26 39.51
C LEU A 786 18.18 29.44 38.31
N VAL A 787 18.70 29.71 37.11
CA VAL A 787 17.93 29.71 35.86
C VAL A 787 17.45 28.28 35.54
N SER A 788 18.30 27.27 35.74
CA SER A 788 17.98 25.88 35.42
C SER A 788 17.10 25.13 36.44
N SER A 789 16.80 25.70 37.61
CA SER A 789 15.98 25.03 38.65
C SER A 789 14.85 25.92 39.17
N VAL A 790 13.61 25.52 38.92
CA VAL A 790 12.39 26.17 39.43
C VAL A 790 12.30 26.03 40.95
N LEU A 791 12.52 24.82 41.47
CA LEU A 791 12.41 24.51 42.89
C LEU A 791 13.38 25.32 43.74
N LEU A 792 14.63 25.49 43.30
CA LEU A 792 15.60 26.31 44.04
C LEU A 792 15.16 27.77 44.12
N ARG A 793 14.60 28.33 43.03
CA ARG A 793 14.05 29.69 43.06
C ARG A 793 12.88 29.79 44.04
N GLU A 794 11.92 28.87 43.95
CA GLU A 794 10.74 28.84 44.84
C GLU A 794 11.13 28.64 46.30
N GLN A 795 12.11 27.77 46.61
CA GLN A 795 12.58 27.52 47.96
C GLN A 795 13.26 28.76 48.56
N VAL A 796 14.15 29.41 47.81
CA VAL A 796 14.79 30.65 48.25
C VAL A 796 13.74 31.75 48.48
N GLN A 797 12.78 31.90 47.57
CA GLN A 797 11.71 32.89 47.68
C GLN A 797 10.75 32.59 48.84
N SER A 798 10.39 31.33 49.09
CA SER A 798 9.50 30.94 50.19
C SER A 798 10.10 31.25 51.57
N LYS A 799 11.44 31.21 51.69
CA LYS A 799 12.17 31.53 52.91
C LYS A 799 12.42 33.03 53.11
N ALA A 800 12.13 33.85 52.10
CA ALA A 800 12.37 35.29 52.11
C ALA A 800 11.37 36.11 52.93
N GLY A 801 10.47 35.46 53.69
CA GLY A 801 9.41 36.11 54.49
C GLY A 801 9.89 37.23 55.41
N SER A 802 8.97 38.06 55.91
CA SER A 802 9.30 39.24 56.73
C SER A 802 10.18 38.88 57.94
N PRO A 803 11.21 39.70 58.27
CA PRO A 803 12.09 39.42 59.40
C PRO A 803 11.30 39.37 60.72
N GLU A 804 11.54 38.35 61.54
CA GLU A 804 10.78 38.09 62.78
C GLU A 804 11.33 38.90 63.96
N SER A 805 12.54 39.45 63.84
CA SER A 805 13.20 40.26 64.89
C SER A 805 14.03 41.41 64.33
N ALA A 806 14.33 42.41 65.18
CA ALA A 806 15.19 43.53 64.82
C ALA A 806 16.64 43.08 64.52
N ASP A 807 17.13 42.04 65.19
CA ASP A 807 18.47 41.49 64.96
C ASP A 807 18.56 40.75 63.63
N GLU A 808 17.52 39.97 63.28
CA GLU A 808 17.40 39.35 61.97
C GLU A 808 17.30 40.39 60.86
N TRP A 809 16.49 41.44 61.07
CA TRP A 809 16.38 42.58 60.15
C TRP A 809 17.74 43.27 59.93
N LYS A 810 18.47 43.61 60.99
CA LYS A 810 19.84 44.18 60.89
C LYS A 810 20.78 43.26 60.13
N SER A 811 20.74 41.97 60.43
CA SER A 811 21.57 40.95 59.78
C SER A 811 21.28 40.84 58.27
N ARG A 812 20.00 40.91 57.86
CA ARG A 812 19.61 40.96 56.44
C ARG A 812 20.09 42.25 55.76
N ILE A 813 19.94 43.40 56.43
CA ILE A 813 20.46 44.68 55.94
C ILE A 813 21.99 44.66 55.81
N ASP A 814 22.72 44.06 56.75
CA ASP A 814 24.18 43.98 56.69
C ASP A 814 24.69 43.12 55.53
N ARG A 815 23.95 42.07 55.18
CA ARG A 815 24.26 41.22 54.02
C ARG A 815 23.89 41.88 52.69
N LEU A 816 22.75 42.57 52.63
CA LEU A 816 22.34 43.33 51.45
C LEU A 816 23.22 44.56 51.22
N ALA A 817 23.68 45.19 52.30
CA ALA A 817 24.68 46.25 52.33
C ALA A 817 26.07 45.68 52.65
N ASP A 818 26.44 44.59 51.98
CA ASP A 818 27.81 44.08 51.93
C ASP A 818 28.46 44.55 50.61
N ALA A 819 29.64 45.15 50.71
CA ALA A 819 30.41 45.57 49.55
C ALA A 819 30.72 44.38 48.63
N GLU A 820 30.94 43.19 49.20
CA GLU A 820 31.21 41.95 48.45
C GLU A 820 30.02 41.52 47.58
N LEU A 821 28.77 41.67 48.05
CA LEU A 821 27.58 41.37 47.25
C LEU A 821 27.44 42.34 46.06
N LEU A 822 27.66 43.63 46.29
CA LEU A 822 27.65 44.63 45.22
C LEU A 822 28.79 44.41 44.22
N PHE A 823 29.97 44.00 44.67
CA PHE A 823 31.06 43.59 43.78
C PHE A 823 30.69 42.36 42.95
N ARG A 824 30.00 41.39 43.53
CA ARG A 824 29.49 40.21 42.81
C ARG A 824 28.46 40.60 41.75
N ILE A 825 27.53 41.52 42.05
CA ILE A 825 26.59 42.07 41.06
C ILE A 825 27.33 42.74 39.91
N LEU A 826 28.40 43.49 40.20
CA LEU A 826 29.25 44.09 39.17
C LEU A 826 30.09 43.07 38.40
N GLN A 827 30.49 41.97 39.03
CA GLN A 827 31.23 40.88 38.38
C GLN A 827 30.37 40.11 37.38
N VAL A 828 29.04 40.01 37.56
CA VAL A 828 28.12 39.45 36.54
C VAL A 828 28.36 40.09 35.16
N ARG A 829 28.74 41.37 35.13
CA ARG A 829 29.12 42.11 33.92
C ARG A 829 30.42 41.66 33.27
N LEU A 830 31.43 41.31 34.07
CA LEU A 830 32.77 40.99 33.57
C LEU A 830 32.80 39.66 32.84
N TYR A 831 31.79 38.83 33.08
CA TYR A 831 31.62 37.52 32.46
C TYR A 831 30.45 37.47 31.47
N SER A 832 29.46 38.38 31.56
CA SER A 832 28.36 38.50 30.59
C SER A 832 28.61 39.64 29.59
N SER A 833 28.56 39.33 28.29
CA SER A 833 28.61 40.34 27.21
C SER A 833 27.36 41.24 27.15
N LYS A 834 26.32 40.98 27.96
CA LYS A 834 25.00 41.62 27.89
C LYS A 834 24.83 42.67 29.01
N GLN A 835 24.77 43.95 28.63
CA GLN A 835 24.59 45.07 29.58
C GLN A 835 23.32 44.99 30.44
N ASP A 836 22.26 44.31 29.97
CA ASP A 836 20.96 44.29 30.63
C ASP A 836 20.94 43.43 31.90
N TYR A 837 21.80 42.41 32.02
CA TYR A 837 21.89 41.55 33.21
C TYR A 837 22.21 42.34 34.48
N VAL A 838 23.10 43.32 34.35
CA VAL A 838 23.57 44.14 35.47
C VAL A 838 22.48 45.10 35.91
N LYS A 839 21.78 45.74 34.96
CA LYS A 839 20.65 46.63 35.26
C LYS A 839 19.54 45.87 35.97
N THR A 840 19.19 44.69 35.49
CA THR A 840 18.17 43.84 36.10
C THR A 840 18.61 43.33 37.48
N ALA A 841 19.86 42.89 37.65
CA ALA A 841 20.37 42.46 38.95
C ALA A 841 20.38 43.60 39.99
N ILE A 842 20.74 44.82 39.57
CA ILE A 842 20.67 46.02 40.43
C ILE A 842 19.22 46.32 40.81
N ARG A 843 18.29 46.25 39.85
CA ARG A 843 16.86 46.43 40.12
C ARG A 843 16.34 45.40 41.12
N GLN A 844 16.73 44.13 41.00
CA GLN A 844 16.35 43.09 41.95
C GLN A 844 17.00 43.29 43.33
N TRP A 845 18.25 43.75 43.39
CA TRP A 845 18.88 44.19 44.64
C TRP A 845 18.11 45.33 45.32
N PHE A 846 17.60 46.30 44.54
CA PHE A 846 16.71 47.33 45.07
C PHE A 846 15.42 46.78 45.64
N ILE A 847 14.76 45.90 44.90
CA ILE A 847 13.51 45.28 45.33
C ILE A 847 13.73 44.52 46.64
N ALA A 848 14.79 43.70 46.74
CA ALA A 848 15.12 42.97 47.96
C ALA A 848 15.46 43.89 49.14
N LEU A 849 16.19 44.99 48.90
CA LEU A 849 16.46 46.01 49.93
C LEU A 849 15.17 46.70 50.39
N HIS A 850 14.27 47.02 49.45
CA HIS A 850 12.98 47.62 49.73
C HIS A 850 12.08 46.69 50.55
N GLU A 851 12.00 45.41 50.17
CA GLU A 851 11.24 44.39 50.90
C GLU A 851 11.78 44.16 52.30
N ALA A 852 13.11 44.14 52.47
CA ALA A 852 13.73 44.04 53.79
C ALA A 852 13.40 45.25 54.69
N VAL A 853 13.33 46.46 54.12
CA VAL A 853 12.95 47.68 54.85
C VAL A 853 11.46 47.70 55.19
N ASN A 854 10.58 47.35 54.24
CA ASN A 854 9.13 47.38 54.44
C ASN A 854 8.57 46.20 55.24
N GLY A 855 9.24 45.04 55.20
CA GLY A 855 8.88 43.87 55.98
C GLY A 855 9.02 44.08 57.49
N TYR A 856 9.75 45.12 57.90
CA TYR A 856 9.89 45.54 59.29
C TYR A 856 9.00 46.76 59.58
N ARG A 857 7.90 46.57 60.33
CA ARG A 857 6.99 47.68 60.69
C ARG A 857 7.66 48.59 61.75
N PRO A 858 7.96 49.86 61.45
CA PRO A 858 8.67 50.73 62.38
C PRO A 858 7.79 51.12 63.57
N THR A 859 8.33 51.01 64.77
CA THR A 859 7.76 51.57 66.00
C THR A 859 8.43 52.91 66.33
N SER A 860 7.85 53.69 67.25
CA SER A 860 8.36 55.01 67.65
C SER A 860 9.75 55.00 68.33
N SER A 861 10.34 53.83 68.58
CA SER A 861 11.70 53.66 69.13
C SER A 861 12.79 53.37 68.09
N ASP A 862 12.47 53.36 66.79
CA ASP A 862 13.36 52.85 65.74
C ASP A 862 14.27 53.88 65.06
N ARG A 863 14.49 55.06 65.66
CA ARG A 863 15.43 56.05 65.12
C ARG A 863 16.85 55.49 64.95
N ASP A 864 17.29 54.67 65.91
CA ASP A 864 18.59 53.99 65.86
C ASP A 864 18.68 53.00 64.69
N ASN A 865 17.57 52.33 64.34
CA ASN A 865 17.51 51.39 63.22
C ASN A 865 17.47 52.13 61.85
N TYR A 866 16.78 53.26 61.78
CA TYR A 866 16.82 54.16 60.61
C TYR A 866 18.22 54.72 60.37
N ASP A 867 18.87 55.24 61.42
CA ASP A 867 20.24 55.76 61.33
C ASP A 867 21.24 54.64 61.03
N TYR A 868 21.02 53.43 61.55
CA TYR A 868 21.80 52.23 61.22
C TYR A 868 21.76 51.91 59.72
N PHE A 869 20.56 51.73 59.16
CA PHE A 869 20.38 51.45 57.73
C PHE A 869 21.00 52.54 56.84
N LYS A 870 20.69 53.81 57.14
CA LYS A 870 21.20 54.96 56.39
C LYS A 870 22.73 54.97 56.37
N ASN A 871 23.35 54.82 57.54
CA ASN A 871 24.80 54.84 57.67
C ASN A 871 25.44 53.63 56.99
N ARG A 872 24.85 52.44 57.12
CA ARG A 872 25.37 51.21 56.54
C ARG A 872 25.35 51.23 55.01
N VAL A 873 24.21 51.56 54.41
CA VAL A 873 24.07 51.63 52.95
C VAL A 873 24.96 52.75 52.37
N SER A 874 25.00 53.92 53.01
CA SER A 874 25.86 55.03 52.58
C SER A 874 27.35 54.68 52.66
N ALA A 875 27.78 53.97 53.70
CA ALA A 875 29.16 53.53 53.87
C ALA A 875 29.59 52.55 52.77
N VAL A 876 28.72 51.60 52.43
CA VAL A 876 29.00 50.56 51.44
C VAL A 876 29.04 51.14 50.02
N LEU A 877 28.18 52.11 49.70
CA LEU A 877 28.26 52.84 48.42
C LEU A 877 29.56 53.64 48.30
N LYS A 878 30.03 54.23 49.41
CA LYS A 878 31.32 54.92 49.44
C LYS A 878 32.48 53.96 49.23
N GLU A 879 32.45 52.80 49.88
CA GLU A 879 33.45 51.73 49.75
C GLU A 879 33.51 51.21 48.30
N LEU A 880 32.35 50.95 47.70
CA LEU A 880 32.22 50.54 46.30
C LEU A 880 32.84 51.56 45.35
N LYS A 881 32.51 52.85 45.50
CA LYS A 881 33.06 53.95 44.67
C LYS A 881 34.59 54.06 44.75
N THR A 882 35.19 53.63 45.86
CA THR A 882 36.65 53.64 46.04
C THR A 882 37.35 52.37 45.57
N SER A 883 36.59 51.34 45.16
CA SER A 883 37.16 50.05 44.78
C SER A 883 37.83 50.07 43.41
N LYS A 884 38.81 49.18 43.23
CA LYS A 884 39.51 49.00 41.95
C LYS A 884 38.58 48.45 40.86
N GLN A 885 37.62 47.58 41.20
CA GLN A 885 36.69 47.03 40.21
C GLN A 885 35.72 48.08 39.69
N PHE A 886 35.21 48.96 40.55
CA PHE A 886 34.31 50.04 40.14
C PHE A 886 35.03 51.11 39.30
N ASN A 887 36.28 51.44 39.67
CA ASN A 887 37.10 52.40 38.94
C ASN A 887 37.53 51.91 37.53
N ASN A 888 37.45 50.60 37.27
CA ASN A 888 37.72 50.03 35.96
C ASN A 888 36.51 50.08 34.99
N LEU A 889 35.33 50.50 35.46
CA LEU A 889 34.14 50.69 34.62
C LEU A 889 34.24 52.00 33.80
N THR A 890 33.51 52.10 32.68
CA THR A 890 33.46 53.37 31.93
C THR A 890 32.68 54.44 32.72
N GLN A 891 32.90 55.73 32.41
CA GLN A 891 32.18 56.80 33.10
C GLN A 891 30.65 56.70 32.95
N ASN A 892 30.15 56.28 31.79
CA ASN A 892 28.71 56.06 31.58
C ASN A 892 28.16 54.92 32.45
N ASP A 893 28.98 53.91 32.70
CA ASP A 893 28.62 52.76 33.53
C ASP A 893 28.65 53.07 35.02
N GLN A 894 29.65 53.84 35.46
CA GLN A 894 29.73 54.33 36.83
C GLN A 894 28.52 55.23 37.14
N ALA A 895 28.15 56.11 36.21
CA ALA A 895 26.96 56.94 36.33
C ALA A 895 25.66 56.11 36.28
N GLY A 896 25.56 55.16 35.36
CA GLY A 896 24.41 54.25 35.23
C GLY A 896 24.22 53.33 36.43
N PHE A 897 25.27 53.05 37.21
CA PHE A 897 25.20 52.30 38.45
C PHE A 897 24.86 53.19 39.65
N CYS A 898 25.63 54.25 39.90
CA CYS A 898 25.51 55.02 41.14
C CYS A 898 24.30 55.97 41.16
N GLN A 899 23.93 56.56 40.02
CA GLN A 899 22.88 57.58 39.97
C GLN A 899 21.50 57.01 40.35
N PRO A 900 21.03 55.88 39.77
CA PRO A 900 19.75 55.28 40.18
C PRO A 900 19.78 54.86 41.65
N VAL A 901 20.93 54.36 42.12
CA VAL A 901 21.09 53.89 43.49
C VAL A 901 20.97 55.01 44.51
N GLU A 902 21.63 56.13 44.25
CA GLU A 902 21.58 57.30 45.13
C GLU A 902 20.22 58.01 45.07
N ASP A 903 19.54 57.97 43.93
CA ASP A 903 18.24 58.62 43.77
C ASP A 903 17.11 57.82 44.44
N GLU A 904 17.08 56.50 44.29
CA GLU A 904 16.15 55.62 45.03
C GLU A 904 16.39 55.65 46.55
N LEU A 905 17.66 55.60 46.98
CA LEU A 905 17.99 55.68 48.42
C LEU A 905 17.50 56.99 49.05
N LYS A 906 17.58 58.13 48.33
CA LYS A 906 17.03 59.42 48.80
C LYS A 906 15.51 59.35 48.94
N VAL A 907 14.81 58.71 48.00
CA VAL A 907 13.35 58.52 48.05
C VAL A 907 12.97 57.68 49.27
N TYR A 908 13.65 56.56 49.51
CA TYR A 908 13.36 55.70 50.67
C TYR A 908 13.66 56.34 52.01
N LEU A 909 14.82 56.99 52.16
CA LEU A 909 15.15 57.72 53.38
C LEU A 909 14.12 58.82 53.68
N LYS A 910 13.55 59.45 52.63
CA LYS A 910 12.48 60.44 52.78
C LYS A 910 11.15 59.83 53.23
N VAL A 911 10.73 58.70 52.65
CA VAL A 911 9.49 57.98 52.99
C VAL A 911 9.57 57.38 54.40
N TRP A 912 10.70 56.76 54.74
CA TRP A 912 10.88 56.12 56.03
C TRP A 912 11.08 57.16 57.15
N GLY A 913 11.82 58.23 56.87
CA GLY A 913 11.95 59.38 57.76
C GLY A 913 10.62 60.09 58.04
N THR A 914 9.72 60.19 57.06
CA THR A 914 8.36 60.74 57.29
C THR A 914 7.49 59.80 58.12
N THR A 915 7.57 58.48 57.89
CA THR A 915 6.81 57.46 58.64
C THR A 915 7.26 57.37 60.11
N VAL A 916 8.57 57.43 60.38
CA VAL A 916 9.13 57.44 61.74
C VAL A 916 8.71 58.72 62.48
N VAL A 917 8.81 59.89 61.82
CA VAL A 917 8.41 61.19 62.41
C VAL A 917 6.90 61.25 62.68
N ASP A 918 6.06 60.66 61.81
CA ASP A 918 4.61 60.61 62.01
C ASP A 918 4.19 59.63 63.11
N ASN A 919 4.90 58.51 63.29
CA ASN A 919 4.69 57.57 64.39
C ASN A 919 5.18 58.13 65.74
N GLU A 920 6.31 58.86 65.78
CA GLU A 920 6.76 59.60 66.97
C GLU A 920 5.72 60.66 67.40
N ARG A 921 5.10 61.37 66.45
CA ARG A 921 4.02 62.34 66.72
C ARG A 921 2.73 61.68 67.22
N ARG A 922 2.44 60.43 66.83
CA ARG A 922 1.27 59.66 67.28
C ARG A 922 1.50 58.98 68.63
N GLY A 923 2.72 58.55 68.96
CA GLY A 923 3.07 57.96 70.25
C GLY A 923 3.31 58.96 71.39
N ALA A 924 3.50 60.24 71.06
CA ALA A 924 3.58 61.35 72.03
C ALA A 924 2.22 61.99 72.39
N ARG A 925 1.11 61.48 71.82
CA ARG A 925 -0.28 61.76 72.21
C ARG A 925 -0.85 60.56 72.92
#